data_AF-C9RHF1-F1
#
_entry.id   AF-C9RHF1-F1
#
_cell.length_a   1.000
_cell.length_b   1.000
_cell.length_c   1.000
_cell.angle_alpha   90.00
_cell.angle_beta   90.00
_cell.angle_gamma   90.00
#
_symmetry.space_group_name_H-M   'P 1'
#
loop_
_entity.id
_entity.type
_entity.pdbx_description
1 polymer ?
#
loop_
_entity_poly.entity_id
_entity_poly.type
_entity_poly.pdbx_seq_one_letter_code
_entity_poly.pdbx_strand_id
1 'polypeptide(L)'
;MLKVLIAPLGVGKSAEEKDVSKRKYNTAKYVLNGEEETSPFILSILTKTLKVDKVIVVGTARSMWEELYRYYANEVKEFDKEYWIEIGKKVGESKHSHYALSENDLKKVEEVIDKYLQKINKNATGGSKCKIIKYGINREEIWENFDIFMGLIDEINEGDEIYLDITHAFRSIPLFMYVMLEFMRYFKNVKLKGIYYGMLDVMSELGYAPVVDLSPIFEISEWVRGMYEFTTYGNGYLISELLEEEDKEIANRLKKISQYIDANFLKELKEEVKDLKPLIDSKKNKGKFLKYFIPELQKFVNKLNYEKSDFDFQISMAKWNFENKKYSSGYMCLTDSIFWKMCNIYNLPPIHENREIMKGIIYNPQLQRQHSDIKAVWDLHYNRLRDKRNKIAHADVSKGGKGLDPEKDLNDVIKVLEDMKIRNMDDIIKELLNTCENDKKTFALLIKILKSKIVKKVIDAYNLNDDENSWNFVKCNLLHKENRCSNENLKKLINLFNKEYSCVDELKEAFQEVKRMRNEDIVDLYALQNALIHYIAFKLSKAYKIRNNAEYKKIFKWMLLNKSLCQKNPILEELNKNYFIIFKNMKSQNPDSKKEIISASKNIINLFNKDISNIKMNVPLNVVLKAYNRYKNFKNIKNNGG
;
A
#
# COMPACT_ATOMS: atom_id res chain seq x y z
N MET A 1 -33.00 3.14 1.49
CA MET A 1 -32.08 3.69 2.49
C MET A 1 -32.91 4.50 3.44
N LEU A 2 -33.12 3.95 4.63
CA LEU A 2 -33.89 4.55 5.71
C LEU A 2 -32.95 5.16 6.74
N LYS A 3 -33.41 6.21 7.40
CA LYS A 3 -32.81 6.76 8.62
C LYS A 3 -33.46 6.12 9.83
N VAL A 4 -32.70 5.34 10.58
CA VAL A 4 -33.16 4.60 11.76
C VAL A 4 -32.48 5.18 13.00
N LEU A 5 -33.28 5.61 13.97
CA LEU A 5 -32.78 6.01 15.29
C LEU A 5 -33.00 4.89 16.30
N ILE A 6 -31.94 4.41 16.95
CA ILE A 6 -32.03 3.46 18.05
C ILE A 6 -31.85 4.24 19.35
N ALA A 7 -32.84 4.20 20.23
CA ALA A 7 -32.85 4.99 21.45
C ALA A 7 -33.18 4.15 22.68
N PRO A 8 -32.36 4.22 23.74
CA PRO A 8 -32.65 3.55 24.98
C PRO A 8 -33.73 4.30 25.78
N LEU A 9 -34.60 3.56 26.47
CA LEU A 9 -35.61 4.12 27.37
C LEU A 9 -35.27 3.75 28.82
N GLY A 10 -35.18 4.76 29.67
CA GLY A 10 -34.86 4.62 31.10
C GLY A 10 -36.09 4.58 32.01
N VAL A 11 -35.83 4.72 33.31
CA VAL A 11 -36.86 4.76 34.37
C VAL A 11 -37.02 6.13 35.03
N GLY A 12 -36.23 7.13 34.63
CA GLY A 12 -36.23 8.47 35.23
C GLY A 12 -35.88 8.49 36.73
N LYS A 13 -36.16 9.62 37.39
CA LYS A 13 -35.97 9.78 38.85
C LYS A 13 -37.10 9.13 39.68
N SER A 14 -38.24 8.81 39.04
CA SER A 14 -39.42 8.20 39.68
C SER A 14 -39.42 6.67 39.58
N ALA A 15 -38.24 6.04 39.59
CA ALA A 15 -38.09 4.60 39.38
C ALA A 15 -38.85 3.75 40.40
N GLU A 16 -39.04 4.24 41.63
CA GLU A 16 -39.75 3.57 42.73
C GLU A 16 -41.23 3.97 42.85
N GLU A 17 -41.68 4.96 42.06
CA GLU A 17 -43.06 5.45 42.11
C GLU A 17 -44.02 4.42 41.49
N LYS A 18 -45.08 4.11 42.25
CA LYS A 18 -46.13 3.16 41.86
C LYS A 18 -47.34 3.87 41.24
N ASP A 19 -47.51 5.16 41.53
CA ASP A 19 -48.53 5.98 40.90
C ASP A 19 -48.08 6.38 39.49
N VAL A 20 -48.71 5.75 38.49
CA VAL A 20 -48.48 5.99 37.06
C VAL A 20 -48.58 7.49 36.71
N SER A 21 -49.42 8.27 37.40
CA SER A 21 -49.58 9.70 37.14
C SER A 21 -48.37 10.56 37.51
N LYS A 22 -47.50 10.04 38.40
CA LYS A 22 -46.27 10.68 38.90
C LYS A 22 -45.00 10.15 38.22
N ARG A 23 -45.11 9.10 37.41
CA ARG A 23 -44.01 8.56 36.59
C ARG A 23 -43.84 9.39 35.31
N LYS A 24 -43.17 10.54 35.45
CA LYS A 24 -42.84 11.43 34.32
C LYS A 24 -41.37 11.76 34.30
N TYR A 25 -40.83 12.00 33.10
CA TYR A 25 -39.53 12.62 32.96
C TYR A 25 -39.60 14.11 33.28
N ASN A 26 -38.52 14.63 33.88
CA ASN A 26 -38.35 16.08 34.00
C ASN A 26 -38.08 16.65 32.60
N THR A 27 -38.72 17.77 32.29
CA THR A 27 -38.40 18.53 31.08
C THR A 27 -37.04 19.16 31.22
N ALA A 28 -36.27 19.15 30.13
CA ALA A 28 -34.98 19.79 30.02
C ALA A 28 -34.95 20.71 28.81
N LYS A 29 -34.26 21.83 28.92
CA LYS A 29 -33.93 22.71 27.80
C LYS A 29 -32.71 22.11 27.11
N TYR A 30 -32.87 21.57 25.91
CA TYR A 30 -31.78 20.99 25.14
C TYR A 30 -31.32 21.93 24.03
N VAL A 31 -30.03 21.84 23.67
CA VAL A 31 -29.47 22.60 22.55
C VAL A 31 -28.72 21.67 21.60
N LEU A 32 -29.17 21.61 20.35
CA LEU A 32 -28.55 20.82 19.27
C LEU A 32 -28.33 21.74 18.07
N ASN A 33 -27.11 21.81 17.53
CA ASN A 33 -26.76 22.68 16.40
C ASN A 33 -27.14 24.17 16.58
N GLY A 34 -27.15 24.65 17.84
CA GLY A 34 -27.54 26.01 18.19
C GLY A 34 -29.05 26.25 18.28
N GLU A 35 -29.88 25.25 17.98
CA GLU A 35 -31.33 25.32 18.15
C GLU A 35 -31.71 24.84 19.55
N GLU A 36 -32.53 25.63 20.25
CA GLU A 36 -33.00 25.32 21.60
C GLU A 36 -34.41 24.70 21.56
N GLU A 37 -34.59 23.57 22.24
CA GLU A 37 -35.90 22.92 22.37
C GLU A 37 -36.08 22.31 23.76
N THR A 38 -37.24 22.58 24.37
CA THR A 38 -37.59 22.02 25.68
C THR A 38 -38.42 20.76 25.50
N SER A 39 -37.94 19.64 26.02
CA SER A 39 -38.62 18.36 25.91
C SER A 39 -38.36 17.47 27.13
N PRO A 40 -39.29 16.58 27.51
CA PRO A 40 -39.00 15.49 28.44
C PRO A 40 -38.14 14.38 27.81
N PHE A 41 -38.08 14.28 26.49
CA PHE A 41 -37.36 13.24 25.76
C PHE A 41 -36.36 13.84 24.78
N ILE A 42 -35.09 13.43 24.87
CA ILE A 42 -34.11 13.71 23.82
C ILE A 42 -34.51 13.04 22.49
N LEU A 43 -35.18 11.89 22.56
CA LEU A 43 -35.69 11.16 21.39
C LEU A 43 -36.59 12.04 20.51
N SER A 44 -37.44 12.90 21.09
CA SER A 44 -38.31 13.76 20.29
C SER A 44 -37.54 14.87 19.57
N ILE A 45 -36.48 15.39 20.18
CA ILE A 45 -35.58 16.37 19.55
C ILE A 45 -34.83 15.70 18.39
N LEU A 46 -34.22 14.54 18.62
CA LEU A 46 -33.46 13.82 17.60
C LEU A 46 -34.34 13.38 16.42
N THR A 47 -35.54 12.85 16.67
CA THR A 47 -36.46 12.46 15.59
C THR A 47 -36.84 13.64 14.71
N LYS A 48 -37.09 14.82 15.31
CA LYS A 48 -37.42 16.06 14.61
C LYS A 48 -36.24 16.64 13.82
N THR A 49 -35.07 16.74 14.43
CA THR A 49 -33.88 17.31 13.79
C THR A 49 -33.35 16.42 12.67
N LEU A 50 -33.26 15.11 12.90
CA LEU A 50 -32.70 14.15 11.93
C LEU A 50 -33.71 13.74 10.85
N LYS A 51 -35.01 13.97 11.10
CA LYS A 51 -36.14 13.55 10.25
C LYS A 51 -36.04 12.06 9.93
N VAL A 52 -35.98 11.24 10.97
CA VAL A 52 -35.83 9.79 10.81
C VAL A 52 -37.08 9.14 10.24
N ASP A 53 -36.91 8.00 9.60
CA ASP A 53 -38.01 7.24 8.97
C ASP A 53 -38.62 6.21 9.93
N LYS A 54 -37.81 5.74 10.89
CA LYS A 54 -38.16 4.70 11.87
C LYS A 54 -37.39 4.90 13.18
N VAL A 55 -37.99 4.53 14.30
CA VAL A 55 -37.32 4.48 15.62
C VAL A 55 -37.35 3.07 16.19
N ILE A 56 -36.24 2.61 16.75
CA ILE A 56 -36.15 1.39 17.56
C ILE A 56 -35.91 1.81 19.00
N VAL A 57 -36.92 1.70 19.84
CA VAL A 57 -36.81 2.02 21.26
C VAL A 57 -36.45 0.75 22.02
N VAL A 58 -35.35 0.79 22.77
CA VAL A 58 -34.86 -0.35 23.56
C VAL A 58 -34.97 -0.02 25.04
N GLY A 59 -35.67 -0.84 25.83
CA GLY A 59 -35.84 -0.59 27.26
C GLY A 59 -36.10 -1.85 28.05
N THR A 60 -35.99 -1.78 29.35
CA THR A 60 -36.40 -2.90 30.23
C THR A 60 -37.92 -2.91 30.38
N ALA A 61 -38.50 -3.99 30.91
CA ALA A 61 -39.93 -4.02 31.24
C ALA A 61 -40.36 -2.95 32.27
N ARG A 62 -39.41 -2.34 33.00
CA ARG A 62 -39.67 -1.23 33.95
C ARG A 62 -39.46 0.16 33.36
N SER A 63 -38.96 0.26 32.13
CA SER A 63 -38.76 1.55 31.46
C SER A 63 -40.08 2.31 31.31
N MET A 64 -40.01 3.63 31.17
CA MET A 64 -41.19 4.53 31.16
C MET A 64 -41.97 4.46 29.84
N TRP A 65 -42.42 3.27 29.45
CA TRP A 65 -43.18 3.01 28.22
C TRP A 65 -44.52 3.75 28.22
N GLU A 66 -45.15 3.85 29.39
CA GLU A 66 -46.40 4.59 29.61
C GLU A 66 -46.24 6.10 29.33
N GLU A 67 -45.12 6.70 29.73
CA GLU A 67 -44.88 8.12 29.51
C GLU A 67 -44.45 8.39 28.06
N LEU A 68 -43.69 7.48 27.46
CA LEU A 68 -43.37 7.52 26.05
C LEU A 68 -44.64 7.49 25.18
N TYR A 69 -45.54 6.55 25.46
CA TYR A 69 -46.85 6.49 24.80
C TYR A 69 -47.62 7.78 24.99
N ARG A 70 -47.76 8.24 26.24
CA ARG A 70 -48.51 9.46 26.55
C ARG A 70 -47.99 10.66 25.75
N TYR A 71 -46.68 10.84 25.66
CA TYR A 71 -46.09 11.96 24.92
C TYR A 71 -46.47 11.92 23.43
N TYR A 72 -46.16 10.81 22.75
CA TYR A 72 -46.41 10.71 21.30
C TYR A 72 -47.90 10.63 20.94
N ALA A 73 -48.72 9.96 21.75
CA ALA A 73 -50.16 9.89 21.54
C ALA A 73 -50.81 11.28 21.66
N ASN A 74 -50.35 12.14 22.58
CA ASN A 74 -50.82 13.52 22.66
C ASN A 74 -50.37 14.35 21.45
N GLU A 75 -49.15 14.16 20.96
CA GLU A 75 -48.65 14.84 19.77
C GLU A 75 -49.47 14.53 18.50
N VAL A 76 -50.04 13.33 18.40
CA VAL A 76 -50.92 12.92 17.29
C VAL A 76 -52.41 13.00 17.62
N LYS A 77 -52.78 13.49 18.81
CA LYS A 77 -54.16 13.62 19.32
C LYS A 77 -54.95 12.30 19.40
N GLU A 78 -54.27 11.20 19.73
CA GLU A 78 -54.85 9.85 19.88
C GLU A 78 -54.58 9.25 21.27
N PHE A 79 -54.59 10.08 22.31
CA PHE A 79 -54.35 9.61 23.67
C PHE A 79 -55.51 8.74 24.19
N ASP A 80 -55.21 7.47 24.47
CA ASP A 80 -56.10 6.50 25.10
C ASP A 80 -55.71 6.34 26.59
N LYS A 81 -56.59 6.83 27.47
CA LYS A 81 -56.36 6.81 28.92
C LYS A 81 -56.38 5.39 29.49
N GLU A 82 -57.21 4.49 28.95
CA GLU A 82 -57.33 3.12 29.46
C GLU A 82 -56.05 2.34 29.16
N TYR A 83 -55.56 2.44 27.92
CA TYR A 83 -54.28 1.85 27.53
C TYR A 83 -53.10 2.42 28.32
N TRP A 84 -53.06 3.74 28.55
CA TRP A 84 -52.02 4.36 29.36
C TRP A 84 -51.98 3.82 30.80
N ILE A 85 -53.15 3.62 31.44
CA ILE A 85 -53.26 3.02 32.77
C ILE A 85 -52.81 1.55 32.75
N GLU A 86 -53.21 0.79 31.73
CA GLU A 86 -52.86 -0.63 31.58
C GLU A 86 -51.34 -0.83 31.48
N ILE A 87 -50.67 -0.09 30.59
CA ILE A 87 -49.20 -0.16 30.45
C ILE A 87 -48.52 0.28 31.74
N GLY A 88 -48.98 1.36 32.36
CA GLY A 88 -48.44 1.82 33.64
C GLY A 88 -48.53 0.77 34.75
N LYS A 89 -49.63 0.01 34.80
CA LYS A 89 -49.80 -1.11 35.74
C LYS A 89 -48.80 -2.23 35.46
N LYS A 90 -48.70 -2.69 34.20
CA LYS A 90 -47.74 -3.75 33.80
C LYS A 90 -46.28 -3.34 34.07
N VAL A 91 -45.93 -2.07 33.84
CA VAL A 91 -44.61 -1.51 34.18
C VAL A 91 -44.36 -1.52 35.69
N GLY A 92 -45.36 -1.14 36.49
CA GLY A 92 -45.28 -1.15 37.96
C GLY A 92 -45.17 -2.55 38.57
N GLU A 93 -45.79 -3.55 37.93
CA GLU A 93 -45.72 -4.97 38.33
C GLU A 93 -44.40 -5.65 37.91
N SER A 94 -43.72 -5.10 36.90
CA SER A 94 -42.47 -5.65 36.37
C SER A 94 -41.26 -5.41 37.29
N LYS A 95 -40.36 -6.40 37.34
CA LYS A 95 -39.12 -6.45 38.12
C LYS A 95 -38.03 -7.20 37.33
N HIS A 96 -36.77 -7.13 37.78
CA HIS A 96 -35.67 -7.84 37.11
C HIS A 96 -35.90 -9.37 36.99
N SER A 97 -36.69 -9.97 37.88
CA SER A 97 -37.01 -11.40 37.89
C SER A 97 -38.37 -11.77 37.28
N HIS A 98 -39.22 -10.79 36.97
CA HIS A 98 -40.57 -11.04 36.43
C HIS A 98 -41.05 -9.88 35.56
N TYR A 99 -41.41 -10.17 34.31
CA TYR A 99 -41.72 -9.17 33.27
C TYR A 99 -43.21 -9.30 32.97
N ALA A 100 -44.03 -8.39 33.51
CA ALA A 100 -45.47 -8.37 33.26
C ALA A 100 -45.83 -7.68 31.93
N LEU A 101 -44.89 -6.91 31.37
CA LEU A 101 -45.00 -6.24 30.09
C LEU A 101 -44.25 -7.03 29.00
N SER A 102 -44.89 -7.19 27.83
CA SER A 102 -44.33 -7.84 26.63
C SER A 102 -44.31 -6.88 25.42
N GLU A 103 -43.59 -7.21 24.36
CA GLU A 103 -43.54 -6.39 23.13
C GLU A 103 -44.90 -6.26 22.43
N ASN A 104 -45.79 -7.25 22.59
CA ASN A 104 -47.15 -7.18 22.04
C ASN A 104 -47.99 -6.09 22.71
N ASP A 105 -47.75 -5.83 23.99
CA ASP A 105 -48.43 -4.77 24.72
C ASP A 105 -48.02 -3.39 24.19
N LEU A 106 -46.84 -3.27 23.58
CA LEU A 106 -46.26 -2.00 23.13
C LEU A 106 -46.63 -1.62 21.69
N LYS A 107 -47.48 -2.39 20.99
CA LYS A 107 -47.86 -2.09 19.59
C LYS A 107 -48.49 -0.72 19.39
N LYS A 108 -49.39 -0.29 20.28
CA LYS A 108 -49.95 1.07 20.19
C LYS A 108 -48.88 2.16 20.40
N VAL A 109 -47.79 1.87 21.13
CA VAL A 109 -46.65 2.80 21.26
C VAL A 109 -45.90 2.93 19.93
N GLU A 110 -45.63 1.80 19.27
CA GLU A 110 -45.03 1.78 17.91
C GLU A 110 -45.87 2.60 16.92
N GLU A 111 -47.19 2.42 16.93
CA GLU A 111 -48.13 3.11 16.04
C GLU A 111 -48.15 4.63 16.24
N VAL A 112 -48.23 5.13 17.49
CA VAL A 112 -48.26 6.59 17.72
C VAL A 112 -46.92 7.25 17.41
N ILE A 113 -45.80 6.53 17.59
CA ILE A 113 -44.48 7.00 17.14
C ILE A 113 -44.46 7.12 15.62
N ASP A 114 -44.87 6.08 14.88
CA ASP A 114 -44.88 6.12 13.42
C ASP A 114 -45.78 7.24 12.86
N LYS A 115 -46.97 7.44 13.43
CA LYS A 115 -47.84 8.56 13.07
C LYS A 115 -47.19 9.91 13.35
N TYR A 116 -46.46 10.03 14.45
CA TYR A 116 -45.69 11.25 14.75
C TYR A 116 -44.58 11.45 13.74
N LEU A 117 -43.80 10.42 13.40
CA LEU A 117 -42.74 10.48 12.40
C LEU A 117 -43.31 10.93 11.04
N GLN A 118 -44.45 10.38 10.62
CA GLN A 118 -45.14 10.79 9.39
C GLN A 118 -45.65 12.24 9.43
N LYS A 119 -46.08 12.73 10.61
CA LYS A 119 -46.47 14.12 10.83
C LYS A 119 -45.29 15.08 10.61
N ILE A 120 -44.10 14.74 11.13
CA ILE A 120 -42.90 15.60 11.03
C ILE A 120 -42.08 15.38 9.74
N ASN A 121 -42.19 14.20 9.13
CA ASN A 121 -41.57 13.79 7.89
C ASN A 121 -42.55 12.94 7.07
N LYS A 122 -43.22 13.55 6.08
CA LYS A 122 -44.25 12.88 5.26
C LYS A 122 -43.76 11.63 4.53
N ASN A 123 -42.45 11.48 4.34
CA ASN A 123 -41.84 10.34 3.66
C ASN A 123 -41.40 9.23 4.62
N ALA A 124 -41.58 9.41 5.94
CA ALA A 124 -41.23 8.42 6.93
C ALA A 124 -42.01 7.12 6.67
N THR A 125 -41.28 6.04 6.43
CA THR A 125 -41.86 4.73 6.14
C THR A 125 -42.57 4.11 7.35
N GLY A 126 -42.18 4.51 8.56
CA GLY A 126 -42.63 3.89 9.80
C GLY A 126 -42.03 2.51 10.00
N GLY A 127 -42.73 1.67 10.75
CA GLY A 127 -42.27 0.35 11.18
C GLY A 127 -41.45 0.42 12.46
N SER A 128 -41.64 1.44 13.30
CA SER A 128 -40.96 1.59 14.59
C SER A 128 -41.19 0.38 15.48
N LYS A 129 -40.19 0.08 16.33
CA LYS A 129 -40.20 -1.12 17.19
C LYS A 129 -39.91 -0.76 18.62
N CYS A 130 -40.62 -1.39 19.54
CA CYS A 130 -40.28 -1.40 20.96
C CYS A 130 -39.68 -2.75 21.32
N LYS A 131 -38.44 -2.76 21.82
CA LYS A 131 -37.73 -3.97 22.25
C LYS A 131 -37.53 -4.00 23.75
N ILE A 132 -37.96 -5.09 24.36
CA ILE A 132 -37.80 -5.31 25.79
C ILE A 132 -36.53 -6.11 26.03
N ILE A 133 -35.55 -5.47 26.67
CA ILE A 133 -34.29 -6.08 27.08
C ILE A 133 -34.27 -6.42 28.58
N LYS A 134 -33.38 -7.33 28.95
CA LYS A 134 -32.99 -7.63 30.32
C LYS A 134 -32.09 -6.55 30.91
N TYR A 135 -31.91 -6.60 32.22
CA TYR A 135 -31.07 -5.63 32.93
C TYR A 135 -29.58 -5.84 32.65
N GLY A 136 -29.18 -7.09 32.38
CA GLY A 136 -27.79 -7.47 32.18
C GLY A 136 -27.02 -7.63 33.50
N ILE A 137 -27.71 -8.10 34.56
CA ILE A 137 -27.08 -8.26 35.89
C ILE A 137 -26.17 -9.49 36.00
N ASN A 138 -26.29 -10.42 35.06
CA ASN A 138 -25.48 -11.64 34.98
C ASN A 138 -25.16 -11.97 33.51
N ARG A 139 -24.36 -13.01 33.30
CA ARG A 139 -23.88 -13.39 31.97
C ARG A 139 -25.01 -13.87 31.08
N GLU A 140 -25.98 -14.59 31.64
CA GLU A 140 -27.13 -15.14 30.94
C GLU A 140 -28.00 -14.02 30.35
N GLU A 141 -28.34 -13.00 31.16
CA GLU A 141 -29.11 -11.83 30.70
C GLU A 141 -28.37 -11.02 29.63
N ILE A 142 -27.03 -10.95 29.69
CA ILE A 142 -26.24 -10.28 28.64
C ILE A 142 -26.36 -11.02 27.31
N TRP A 143 -26.37 -12.36 27.32
CA TRP A 143 -26.58 -13.16 26.10
C TRP A 143 -28.02 -13.10 25.60
N GLU A 144 -29.01 -13.09 26.49
CA GLU A 144 -30.40 -12.84 26.07
C GLU A 144 -30.55 -11.47 25.40
N ASN A 145 -29.89 -10.44 25.95
CA ASN A 145 -29.84 -9.12 25.32
C ASN A 145 -29.13 -9.17 23.96
N PHE A 146 -28.03 -9.92 23.84
CA PHE A 146 -27.37 -10.15 22.56
C PHE A 146 -28.33 -10.72 21.52
N ASP A 147 -29.10 -11.75 21.85
CA ASP A 147 -30.07 -12.37 20.94
C ASP A 147 -31.16 -11.37 20.50
N ILE A 148 -31.64 -10.53 21.42
CA ILE A 148 -32.61 -9.47 21.12
C ILE A 148 -32.02 -8.45 20.14
N PHE A 149 -30.80 -7.98 20.39
CA PHE A 149 -30.11 -7.04 19.50
C PHE A 149 -29.77 -7.66 18.14
N MET A 150 -29.43 -8.95 18.09
CA MET A 150 -29.24 -9.67 16.83
C MET A 150 -30.53 -9.78 16.03
N GLY A 151 -31.67 -9.95 16.69
CA GLY A 151 -32.99 -9.88 16.05
C GLY A 151 -33.28 -8.52 15.41
N LEU A 152 -32.63 -7.42 15.85
CA LEU A 152 -32.76 -6.11 15.21
C LEU A 152 -32.11 -6.04 13.82
N ILE A 153 -31.20 -6.97 13.49
CA ILE A 153 -30.61 -7.02 12.15
C ILE A 153 -31.72 -7.15 11.11
N ASP A 154 -32.75 -7.96 11.34
CA ASP A 154 -33.87 -8.15 10.41
C ASP A 154 -34.73 -6.90 10.24
N GLU A 155 -34.66 -5.97 11.19
CA GLU A 155 -35.40 -4.71 11.20
C GLU A 155 -34.70 -3.58 10.43
N ILE A 156 -33.47 -3.82 9.98
CA ILE A 156 -32.59 -2.87 9.29
C ILE A 156 -32.20 -3.45 7.91
N ASN A 157 -32.14 -2.61 6.89
CA ASN A 157 -31.74 -3.02 5.54
C ASN A 157 -30.30 -2.60 5.21
N GLU A 158 -29.73 -3.24 4.19
CA GLU A 158 -28.43 -2.85 3.69
C GLU A 158 -28.41 -1.39 3.23
N GLY A 159 -27.37 -0.66 3.61
CA GLY A 159 -27.20 0.75 3.27
C GLY A 159 -27.95 1.74 4.16
N ASP A 160 -28.81 1.30 5.08
CA ASP A 160 -29.54 2.17 6.00
C ASP A 160 -28.60 3.02 6.87
N GLU A 161 -29.06 4.23 7.20
CA GLU A 161 -28.36 5.21 8.04
C GLU A 161 -28.81 5.05 9.49
N ILE A 162 -27.89 4.66 10.37
CA ILE A 162 -28.17 4.41 11.78
C ILE A 162 -27.70 5.59 12.62
N TYR A 163 -28.56 6.01 13.53
CA TYR A 163 -28.28 7.00 14.56
C TYR A 163 -28.52 6.35 15.93
N LEU A 164 -27.64 6.63 16.88
CA LEU A 164 -27.79 6.14 18.25
C LEU A 164 -28.07 7.30 19.19
N ASP A 165 -29.04 7.15 20.08
CA ASP A 165 -29.14 7.95 21.30
C ASP A 165 -28.51 7.15 22.45
N ILE A 166 -27.70 7.81 23.29
CA ILE A 166 -27.05 7.18 24.45
C ILE A 166 -27.40 7.87 25.78
N THR A 167 -28.43 8.70 25.79
CA THR A 167 -28.76 9.60 26.91
C THR A 167 -29.43 8.88 28.07
N HIS A 168 -30.28 7.90 27.79
CA HIS A 168 -31.10 7.22 28.78
C HIS A 168 -30.72 5.74 28.96
N ALA A 169 -31.20 5.12 30.04
CA ALA A 169 -30.89 3.76 30.50
C ALA A 169 -29.55 3.58 31.26
N PHE A 170 -29.30 2.35 31.72
CA PHE A 170 -28.06 1.99 32.40
C PHE A 170 -26.87 2.21 31.46
N ARG A 171 -25.74 2.70 31.99
CA ARG A 171 -24.53 3.01 31.20
C ARG A 171 -24.00 1.82 30.38
N SER A 172 -24.28 0.59 30.81
CA SER A 172 -23.94 -0.63 30.07
C SER A 172 -24.71 -0.77 28.76
N ILE A 173 -25.95 -0.27 28.67
CA ILE A 173 -26.81 -0.43 27.49
C ILE A 173 -26.30 0.38 26.30
N PRO A 174 -25.99 1.69 26.42
CA PRO A 174 -25.36 2.41 25.32
C PRO A 174 -24.03 1.80 24.82
N LEU A 175 -23.18 1.34 25.74
CA LEU A 175 -21.94 0.67 25.36
C LEU A 175 -22.24 -0.62 24.58
N PHE A 176 -23.22 -1.39 25.05
CA PHE A 176 -23.66 -2.61 24.37
C PHE A 176 -24.24 -2.31 22.99
N MET A 177 -25.11 -1.29 22.87
CA MET A 177 -25.69 -0.83 21.60
C MET A 177 -24.61 -0.46 20.59
N TYR A 178 -23.56 0.25 21.01
CA TYR A 178 -22.43 0.60 20.15
C TYR A 178 -21.70 -0.65 19.62
N VAL A 179 -21.36 -1.60 20.50
CA VAL A 179 -20.69 -2.85 20.10
C VAL A 179 -21.59 -3.70 19.20
N MET A 180 -22.90 -3.75 19.49
CA MET A 180 -23.86 -4.46 18.65
C MET A 180 -23.97 -3.82 17.28
N LEU A 181 -23.95 -2.49 17.17
CA LEU A 181 -23.95 -1.83 15.87
C LEU A 181 -22.73 -2.18 15.02
N GLU A 182 -21.54 -2.22 15.63
CA GLU A 182 -20.33 -2.70 14.95
C GLU A 182 -20.48 -4.13 14.44
N PHE A 183 -21.12 -4.98 15.23
CA PHE A 183 -21.42 -6.35 14.83
C PHE A 183 -22.48 -6.41 13.71
N MET A 184 -23.53 -5.59 13.76
CA MET A 184 -24.55 -5.50 12.71
C MET A 184 -23.96 -5.03 11.37
N ARG A 185 -23.03 -4.06 11.39
CA ARG A 185 -22.30 -3.57 10.20
C ARG A 185 -21.57 -4.67 9.43
N TYR A 186 -21.12 -5.69 10.14
CA TYR A 186 -20.47 -6.85 9.52
C TYR A 186 -21.45 -7.68 8.68
N PHE A 187 -22.71 -7.83 9.14
CA PHE A 187 -23.73 -8.63 8.43
C PHE A 187 -24.52 -7.83 7.40
N LYS A 188 -24.79 -6.56 7.68
CA LYS A 188 -25.49 -5.63 6.79
C LYS A 188 -24.65 -4.37 6.70
N ASN A 189 -24.31 -3.93 5.48
CA ASN A 189 -23.50 -2.74 5.24
C ASN A 189 -24.23 -1.43 5.60
N VAL A 190 -24.54 -1.25 6.88
CA VAL A 190 -25.24 -0.10 7.45
C VAL A 190 -24.24 1.01 7.76
N LYS A 191 -24.71 2.27 7.74
CA LYS A 191 -23.88 3.44 7.94
C LYS A 191 -24.21 4.10 9.27
N LEU A 192 -23.32 4.02 10.24
CA LEU A 192 -23.43 4.85 11.44
C LEU A 192 -23.21 6.31 11.05
N LYS A 193 -24.21 7.16 11.29
CA LYS A 193 -24.22 8.59 10.92
C LYS A 193 -24.18 9.55 12.11
N GLY A 194 -24.51 9.08 13.31
CA GLY A 194 -24.55 9.91 14.50
C GLY A 194 -24.63 9.09 15.79
N ILE A 195 -23.91 9.53 16.83
CA ILE A 195 -24.10 9.04 18.20
C ILE A 195 -24.42 10.25 19.08
N TYR A 196 -25.65 10.42 19.51
CA TYR A 196 -26.08 11.61 20.24
C TYR A 196 -26.17 11.37 21.74
N TYR A 197 -25.67 12.34 22.51
CA TYR A 197 -25.75 12.35 23.96
C TYR A 197 -26.29 13.70 24.46
N GLY A 198 -27.46 13.67 25.10
CA GLY A 198 -28.00 14.80 25.85
C GLY A 198 -27.36 14.91 27.23
N MET A 199 -26.47 15.88 27.42
CA MET A 199 -25.71 16.03 28.66
C MET A 199 -26.54 16.73 29.74
N LEU A 200 -27.47 16.01 30.36
CA LEU A 200 -28.31 16.57 31.44
C LEU A 200 -27.51 17.02 32.66
N ASP A 201 -26.41 16.33 32.97
CA ASP A 201 -25.61 16.59 34.18
C ASP A 201 -24.93 17.97 34.18
N VAL A 202 -24.64 18.56 33.01
CA VAL A 202 -24.00 19.89 32.90
C VAL A 202 -25.00 21.04 32.85
N MET A 203 -26.30 20.75 32.90
CA MET A 203 -27.35 21.76 32.82
C MET A 203 -27.26 22.79 33.96
N SER A 204 -26.83 22.38 35.15
CA SER A 204 -26.61 23.30 36.28
C SER A 204 -25.51 24.31 36.02
N GLU A 205 -24.58 24.03 35.11
CA GLU A 205 -23.46 24.92 34.76
C GLU A 205 -23.79 25.79 33.55
N LEU A 206 -24.43 25.22 32.52
CA LEU A 206 -24.68 25.89 31.25
C LEU A 206 -26.07 26.54 31.14
N GLY A 207 -27.01 26.21 32.05
CA GLY A 207 -28.41 26.62 31.97
C GLY A 207 -29.24 25.87 30.92
N TYR A 208 -28.63 24.92 30.21
CA TYR A 208 -29.24 24.02 29.24
C TYR A 208 -28.43 22.72 29.13
N ALA A 209 -29.04 21.66 28.61
CA ALA A 209 -28.37 20.40 28.30
C ALA A 209 -27.89 20.39 26.84
N PRO A 210 -26.58 20.47 26.56
CA PRO A 210 -26.09 20.33 25.19
C PRO A 210 -26.34 18.91 24.69
N VAL A 211 -26.72 18.80 23.42
CA VAL A 211 -26.81 17.53 22.69
C VAL A 211 -25.58 17.42 21.81
N VAL A 212 -24.69 16.48 22.16
CA VAL A 212 -23.39 16.33 21.51
C VAL A 212 -23.40 15.13 20.59
N ASP A 213 -22.90 15.30 19.36
CA ASP A 213 -22.59 14.18 18.48
C ASP A 213 -21.20 13.61 18.81
N LEU A 214 -21.21 12.38 19.32
CA LEU A 214 -20.06 11.57 19.72
C LEU A 214 -19.58 10.64 18.59
N SER A 215 -20.06 10.81 17.36
CA SER A 215 -19.47 10.20 16.15
C SER A 215 -17.93 10.27 16.08
N PRO A 216 -17.24 11.31 16.59
CA PRO A 216 -15.79 11.31 16.65
C PRO A 216 -15.16 10.14 17.43
N ILE A 217 -15.87 9.55 18.41
CA ILE A 217 -15.41 8.35 19.12
C ILE A 217 -15.40 7.15 18.18
N PHE A 218 -16.43 7.04 17.34
CA PHE A 218 -16.52 6.00 16.32
C PHE A 218 -15.42 6.15 15.25
N GLU A 219 -15.12 7.37 14.79
CA GLU A 219 -13.98 7.63 13.89
C GLU A 219 -12.66 7.11 14.47
N ILE A 220 -12.40 7.31 15.77
CA ILE A 220 -11.20 6.78 16.44
C ILE A 220 -11.11 5.26 16.28
N SER A 221 -12.24 4.55 16.39
CA SER A 221 -12.27 3.09 16.29
C SER A 221 -11.93 2.58 14.88
N GLU A 222 -12.41 3.26 13.84
CA GLU A 222 -12.07 2.97 12.44
C GLU A 222 -10.58 3.21 12.17
N TRP A 223 -10.01 4.28 12.74
CA TRP A 223 -8.57 4.53 12.67
C TRP A 223 -7.75 3.45 13.35
N VAL A 224 -8.16 3.01 14.55
CA VAL A 224 -7.50 1.88 15.24
C VAL A 224 -7.51 0.63 14.37
N ARG A 225 -8.66 0.31 13.75
CA ARG A 225 -8.80 -0.82 12.83
C ARG A 225 -7.88 -0.68 11.60
N GLY A 226 -7.93 0.45 10.91
CA GLY A 226 -7.11 0.68 9.71
C GLY A 226 -5.61 0.65 10.01
N MET A 227 -5.19 1.22 11.13
CA MET A 227 -3.80 1.17 11.59
C MET A 227 -3.37 -0.27 11.93
N TYR A 228 -4.22 -1.04 12.60
CA TYR A 228 -3.95 -2.44 12.92
C TYR A 228 -3.87 -3.31 11.66
N GLU A 229 -4.79 -3.12 10.71
CA GLU A 229 -4.80 -3.83 9.42
C GLU A 229 -3.52 -3.57 8.62
N PHE A 230 -3.04 -2.33 8.61
CA PHE A 230 -1.80 -1.97 7.92
C PHE A 230 -0.57 -2.50 8.63
N THR A 231 -0.44 -2.28 9.94
CA THR A 231 0.78 -2.64 10.68
C THR A 231 0.97 -4.15 10.80
N THR A 232 -0.12 -4.90 10.89
CA THR A 232 -0.12 -6.36 10.99
C THR A 232 -0.12 -7.01 9.61
N TYR A 233 -1.01 -6.59 8.71
CA TYR A 233 -1.19 -7.29 7.43
C TYR A 233 -0.64 -6.54 6.23
N GLY A 234 -0.07 -5.35 6.38
CA GLY A 234 0.28 -4.49 5.25
C GLY A 234 -0.93 -4.08 4.40
N ASN A 235 -2.16 -4.31 4.92
CA ASN A 235 -3.40 -3.93 4.26
C ASN A 235 -3.75 -2.51 4.68
N GLY A 236 -3.54 -1.58 3.75
CA GLY A 236 -3.71 -0.16 3.94
C GLY A 236 -4.94 0.40 3.25
N TYR A 237 -5.86 -0.42 2.74
CA TYR A 237 -7.03 0.12 2.02
C TYR A 237 -7.92 0.99 2.92
N LEU A 238 -8.29 0.49 4.11
CA LEU A 238 -9.11 1.25 5.07
C LEU A 238 -8.38 2.51 5.54
N ILE A 239 -7.11 2.41 5.96
CA ILE A 239 -6.36 3.58 6.43
C ILE A 239 -6.12 4.60 5.30
N SER A 240 -5.98 4.15 4.06
CA SER A 240 -5.90 5.03 2.89
C SER A 240 -7.19 5.80 2.69
N GLU A 241 -8.36 5.16 2.81
CA GLU A 241 -9.67 5.82 2.72
C GLU A 241 -9.84 6.88 3.82
N LEU A 242 -9.50 6.54 5.07
CA LEU A 242 -9.54 7.48 6.19
C LEU A 242 -8.55 8.65 6.04
N LEU A 243 -7.43 8.42 5.36
CA LEU A 243 -6.42 9.45 5.08
C LEU A 243 -6.74 10.32 3.86
N GLU A 244 -7.77 10.03 3.06
CA GLU A 244 -8.03 10.82 1.83
C GLU A 244 -8.28 12.29 2.14
N GLU A 245 -8.96 12.59 3.25
CA GLU A 245 -9.25 13.95 3.71
C GLU A 245 -8.06 14.61 4.42
N GLU A 246 -7.26 13.85 5.19
CA GLU A 246 -6.11 14.41 5.92
C GLU A 246 -4.86 14.59 5.03
N ASP A 247 -4.53 13.59 4.21
CA ASP A 247 -3.35 13.59 3.35
C ASP A 247 -3.48 12.62 2.17
N LYS A 248 -4.08 13.12 1.08
CA LYS A 248 -4.29 12.36 -0.16
C LYS A 248 -3.02 11.77 -0.77
N GLU A 249 -1.85 12.38 -0.56
CA GLU A 249 -0.60 11.87 -1.10
C GLU A 249 -0.14 10.60 -0.37
N ILE A 250 -0.14 10.63 0.98
CA ILE A 250 0.15 9.45 1.79
C ILE A 250 -0.90 8.37 1.54
N ALA A 251 -2.19 8.72 1.51
CA ALA A 251 -3.28 7.80 1.21
C ALA A 251 -3.02 6.98 -0.08
N ASN A 252 -2.68 7.66 -1.17
CA ASN A 252 -2.40 7.01 -2.46
C ASN A 252 -1.18 6.09 -2.42
N ARG A 253 -0.12 6.48 -1.71
CA ARG A 253 1.09 5.66 -1.58
C ARG A 253 0.85 4.41 -0.74
N LEU A 254 0.10 4.53 0.36
CA LEU A 254 -0.27 3.38 1.19
C LEU A 254 -1.09 2.36 0.40
N LYS A 255 -2.03 2.82 -0.44
CA LYS A 255 -2.81 1.96 -1.33
C LYS A 255 -1.91 1.15 -2.28
N LYS A 256 -0.91 1.80 -2.88
CA LYS A 256 0.08 1.12 -3.74
C LYS A 256 0.98 0.16 -2.95
N ILE A 257 1.45 0.57 -1.78
CA ILE A 257 2.25 -0.29 -0.90
C ILE A 257 1.48 -1.58 -0.59
N SER A 258 0.19 -1.48 -0.26
CA SER A 258 -0.65 -2.64 -0.03
C SER A 258 -0.79 -3.54 -1.25
N GLN A 259 -0.99 -2.97 -2.44
CA GLN A 259 -1.00 -3.72 -3.69
C GLN A 259 0.33 -4.46 -3.94
N TYR A 260 1.46 -3.78 -3.71
CA TYR A 260 2.78 -4.37 -3.96
C TYR A 260 3.20 -5.40 -2.91
N ILE A 261 2.77 -5.25 -1.66
CA ILE A 261 2.92 -6.29 -0.62
C ILE A 261 2.14 -7.54 -1.00
N ASP A 262 0.87 -7.37 -1.40
CA ASP A 262 -0.01 -8.49 -1.76
C ASP A 262 0.48 -9.23 -3.02
N ALA A 263 0.83 -8.48 -4.07
CA ALA A 263 1.34 -9.03 -5.34
C ALA A 263 2.81 -9.49 -5.28
N ASN A 264 3.50 -9.28 -4.14
CA ASN A 264 4.93 -9.54 -3.97
C ASN A 264 5.83 -8.81 -5.01
N PHE A 265 5.44 -7.59 -5.39
CA PHE A 265 6.16 -6.71 -6.33
C PHE A 265 7.23 -5.90 -5.58
N LEU A 266 8.30 -6.59 -5.18
CA LEU A 266 9.29 -6.06 -4.26
C LEU A 266 10.05 -4.84 -4.80
N LYS A 267 10.32 -4.77 -6.12
CA LYS A 267 11.04 -3.63 -6.71
C LYS A 267 10.21 -2.34 -6.57
N GLU A 268 8.95 -2.40 -6.96
CA GLU A 268 7.99 -1.30 -6.87
C GLU A 268 7.70 -0.93 -5.41
N LEU A 269 7.58 -1.93 -4.52
CA LEU A 269 7.44 -1.71 -3.08
C LEU A 269 8.62 -0.92 -2.52
N LYS A 270 9.86 -1.31 -2.84
CA LYS A 270 11.08 -0.63 -2.40
C LYS A 270 11.11 0.83 -2.86
N GLU A 271 10.69 1.10 -4.09
CA GLU A 271 10.60 2.46 -4.63
C GLU A 271 9.54 3.30 -3.89
N GLU A 272 8.34 2.78 -3.69
CA GLU A 272 7.28 3.52 -2.97
C GLU A 272 7.64 3.76 -1.50
N VAL A 273 8.28 2.80 -0.83
CA VAL A 273 8.75 2.95 0.57
C VAL A 273 9.83 4.03 0.67
N LYS A 274 10.78 4.04 -0.28
CA LYS A 274 11.84 5.06 -0.35
C LYS A 274 11.27 6.46 -0.53
N ASP A 275 10.23 6.60 -1.33
CA ASP A 275 9.54 7.87 -1.54
C ASP A 275 8.64 8.28 -0.37
N LEU A 276 8.04 7.31 0.33
CA LEU A 276 7.19 7.57 1.49
C LEU A 276 7.98 8.11 2.68
N LYS A 277 9.21 7.62 2.90
CA LYS A 277 10.07 8.01 4.04
C LYS A 277 10.25 9.53 4.23
N PRO A 278 10.67 10.32 3.21
CA PRO A 278 10.79 11.77 3.37
C PRO A 278 9.44 12.45 3.62
N LEU A 279 8.34 11.93 3.06
CA LEU A 279 7.01 12.49 3.26
C LEU A 279 6.56 12.35 4.72
N ILE A 280 6.67 11.16 5.30
CA ILE A 280 6.31 10.94 6.71
C ILE A 280 7.20 11.74 7.65
N ASP A 281 8.49 11.92 7.32
CA ASP A 281 9.41 12.75 8.12
C ASP A 281 9.04 14.25 8.10
N SER A 282 8.57 14.75 6.95
CA SER A 282 8.13 16.15 6.82
C SER A 282 6.77 16.45 7.45
N LYS A 283 5.97 15.43 7.76
CA LYS A 283 4.56 15.55 8.17
C LYS A 283 4.30 15.12 9.63
N LYS A 284 5.33 14.90 10.45
CA LYS A 284 5.24 14.31 11.82
C LYS A 284 4.13 14.85 12.73
N ASN A 285 3.79 16.14 12.63
CA ASN A 285 2.80 16.80 13.48
C ASN A 285 1.53 17.24 12.72
N LYS A 286 1.28 16.71 11.52
CA LYS A 286 0.09 17.06 10.70
C LYS A 286 -1.04 16.06 10.90
N GLY A 287 -2.27 16.53 10.66
CA GLY A 287 -3.50 15.72 10.73
C GLY A 287 -4.00 15.48 12.14
N LYS A 288 -5.30 15.18 12.28
CA LYS A 288 -5.93 14.84 13.56
C LYS A 288 -5.43 13.48 14.02
N PHE A 289 -5.40 12.51 13.10
CA PHE A 289 -4.97 11.14 13.34
C PHE A 289 -3.60 10.79 12.74
N LEU A 290 -3.25 11.36 11.59
CA LEU A 290 -2.00 11.06 10.88
C LEU A 290 -0.75 11.18 11.76
N LYS A 291 -0.67 12.21 12.61
CA LYS A 291 0.45 12.41 13.56
C LYS A 291 0.72 11.22 14.47
N TYR A 292 -0.30 10.44 14.82
CA TYR A 292 -0.17 9.23 15.64
C TYR A 292 0.16 7.99 14.81
N PHE A 293 -0.20 7.98 13.53
CA PHE A 293 0.12 6.88 12.64
C PHE A 293 1.55 6.97 12.08
N ILE A 294 2.10 8.17 11.92
CA ILE A 294 3.47 8.38 11.40
C ILE A 294 4.54 7.55 12.12
N PRO A 295 4.59 7.48 13.48
CA PRO A 295 5.54 6.62 14.17
C PRO A 295 5.44 5.14 13.78
N GLU A 296 4.23 4.63 13.55
CA GLU A 296 4.01 3.25 13.10
C GLU A 296 4.44 3.05 11.64
N LEU A 297 4.18 4.04 10.76
CA LEU A 297 4.71 4.03 9.40
C LEU A 297 6.24 4.03 9.39
N GLN A 298 6.88 4.83 10.25
CA GLN A 298 8.34 4.85 10.37
C GLN A 298 8.89 3.51 10.85
N LYS A 299 8.25 2.88 11.85
CA LYS A 299 8.62 1.53 12.30
C LYS A 299 8.51 0.52 11.15
N PHE A 300 7.42 0.55 10.38
CA PHE A 300 7.24 -0.30 9.21
C PHE A 300 8.36 -0.09 8.18
N VAL A 301 8.57 1.14 7.72
CA VAL A 301 9.60 1.51 6.74
C VAL A 301 11.00 1.09 7.20
N ASN A 302 11.34 1.33 8.46
CA ASN A 302 12.65 1.01 9.02
C ASN A 302 12.88 -0.52 9.14
N LYS A 303 11.84 -1.31 9.43
CA LYS A 303 11.95 -2.78 9.48
C LYS A 303 12.40 -3.39 8.15
N LEU A 304 12.10 -2.74 7.03
CA LEU A 304 12.38 -3.26 5.69
C LEU A 304 13.86 -3.18 5.28
N ASN A 305 14.74 -2.48 6.00
CA ASN A 305 16.19 -2.44 5.72
C ASN A 305 16.59 -2.22 4.23
N TYR A 306 15.75 -1.54 3.45
CA TYR A 306 15.86 -1.50 1.99
C TYR A 306 17.08 -0.71 1.48
N GLU A 307 17.67 0.11 2.35
CA GLU A 307 18.83 0.96 2.08
C GLU A 307 20.16 0.19 2.13
N LYS A 308 20.21 -1.00 2.78
CA LYS A 308 21.45 -1.77 2.95
C LYS A 308 21.82 -2.57 1.70
N SER A 309 20.94 -3.48 1.27
CA SER A 309 21.09 -4.27 0.04
C SER A 309 19.76 -4.92 -0.35
N ASP A 310 19.66 -5.45 -1.58
CA ASP A 310 18.45 -6.19 -1.99
C ASP A 310 18.27 -7.51 -1.22
N PHE A 311 19.37 -8.11 -0.76
CA PHE A 311 19.33 -9.25 0.15
C PHE A 311 18.70 -8.86 1.49
N ASP A 312 19.17 -7.79 2.13
CA ASP A 312 18.65 -7.33 3.42
C ASP A 312 17.16 -6.96 3.32
N PHE A 313 16.77 -6.34 2.20
CA PHE A 313 15.38 -6.06 1.91
C PHE A 313 14.54 -7.33 1.79
N GLN A 314 14.98 -8.33 1.04
CA GLN A 314 14.22 -9.57 0.89
C GLN A 314 14.18 -10.41 2.17
N ILE A 315 15.26 -10.45 2.96
CA ILE A 315 15.30 -11.14 4.25
C ILE A 315 14.38 -10.46 5.25
N SER A 316 14.38 -9.13 5.31
CA SER A 316 13.44 -8.41 6.18
C SER A 316 11.99 -8.56 5.73
N MET A 317 11.71 -8.58 4.43
CA MET A 317 10.38 -8.93 3.91
C MET A 317 9.98 -10.36 4.24
N ALA A 318 10.89 -11.33 4.14
CA ALA A 318 10.62 -12.71 4.54
C ALA A 318 10.27 -12.79 6.03
N LYS A 319 11.10 -12.15 6.88
CA LYS A 319 10.90 -12.07 8.33
C LYS A 319 9.56 -11.43 8.68
N TRP A 320 9.28 -10.24 8.13
CA TRP A 320 8.03 -9.53 8.39
C TRP A 320 6.81 -10.35 7.94
N ASN A 321 6.87 -11.02 6.79
CA ASN A 321 5.80 -11.90 6.34
C ASN A 321 5.59 -13.09 7.29
N PHE A 322 6.65 -13.72 7.79
CA PHE A 322 6.53 -14.83 8.75
C PHE A 322 5.97 -14.39 10.10
N GLU A 323 6.43 -13.25 10.63
CA GLU A 323 5.89 -12.64 11.86
C GLU A 323 4.37 -12.39 11.74
N ASN A 324 3.91 -12.05 10.53
CA ASN A 324 2.50 -11.78 10.23
C ASN A 324 1.76 -12.97 9.59
N LYS A 325 2.28 -14.19 9.73
CA LYS A 325 1.66 -15.45 9.26
C LYS A 325 1.38 -15.52 7.75
N LYS A 326 2.06 -14.68 6.95
CA LYS A 326 2.04 -14.67 5.48
C LYS A 326 3.09 -15.60 4.90
N TYR A 327 2.93 -16.90 5.15
CA TYR A 327 3.95 -17.90 4.79
C TYR A 327 4.25 -17.92 3.28
N SER A 328 3.25 -17.70 2.43
CA SER A 328 3.43 -17.70 0.97
C SER A 328 4.48 -16.69 0.52
N SER A 329 4.22 -15.41 0.76
CA SER A 329 5.13 -14.31 0.42
C SER A 329 6.47 -14.44 1.16
N GLY A 330 6.44 -14.91 2.41
CA GLY A 330 7.65 -15.14 3.18
C GLY A 330 8.59 -16.16 2.54
N TYR A 331 8.08 -17.32 2.10
CA TYR A 331 8.88 -18.33 1.40
C TYR A 331 9.30 -17.91 0.00
N MET A 332 8.48 -17.12 -0.72
CA MET A 332 8.91 -16.53 -2.00
C MET A 332 10.13 -15.63 -1.81
N CYS A 333 10.08 -14.71 -0.85
CA CYS A 333 11.18 -13.81 -0.52
C CYS A 333 12.42 -14.59 -0.05
N LEU A 334 12.25 -15.52 0.90
CA LEU A 334 13.35 -16.28 1.49
C LEU A 334 14.09 -17.14 0.46
N THR A 335 13.35 -17.76 -0.46
CA THR A 335 13.95 -18.66 -1.46
C THR A 335 14.83 -17.88 -2.44
N ASP A 336 14.35 -16.73 -2.93
CA ASP A 336 15.09 -15.95 -3.91
C ASP A 336 16.24 -15.15 -3.30
N SER A 337 16.17 -14.79 -2.01
CA SER A 337 17.20 -13.99 -1.32
C SER A 337 18.58 -14.64 -1.36
N ILE A 338 18.66 -15.98 -1.37
CA ILE A 338 19.90 -16.74 -1.48
C ILE A 338 20.73 -16.28 -2.68
N PHE A 339 20.09 -16.11 -3.85
CA PHE A 339 20.82 -15.73 -5.07
C PHE A 339 21.20 -14.26 -5.08
N TRP A 340 20.41 -13.39 -4.45
CA TRP A 340 20.75 -11.98 -4.30
C TRP A 340 21.90 -11.78 -3.31
N LYS A 341 21.97 -12.59 -2.24
CA LYS A 341 23.16 -12.62 -1.36
C LYS A 341 24.41 -12.97 -2.14
N MET A 342 24.32 -13.97 -3.02
CA MET A 342 25.44 -14.36 -3.86
C MET A 342 25.88 -13.22 -4.79
N CYS A 343 24.94 -12.48 -5.40
CA CYS A 343 25.29 -11.29 -6.17
C CYS A 343 26.05 -10.27 -5.32
N ASN A 344 25.60 -10.02 -4.08
CA ASN A 344 26.30 -9.11 -3.16
C ASN A 344 27.72 -9.59 -2.82
N ILE A 345 27.91 -10.89 -2.56
CA ILE A 345 29.23 -11.46 -2.25
C ILE A 345 30.24 -11.22 -3.39
N TYR A 346 29.78 -11.31 -4.64
CA TYR A 346 30.60 -11.07 -5.83
C TYR A 346 30.56 -9.62 -6.33
N ASN A 347 30.01 -8.69 -5.55
CA ASN A 347 29.82 -7.28 -5.91
C ASN A 347 29.16 -7.10 -7.30
N LEU A 348 28.19 -7.95 -7.62
CA LEU A 348 27.40 -7.84 -8.85
C LEU A 348 26.12 -7.05 -8.58
N PRO A 349 25.75 -6.09 -9.45
CA PRO A 349 24.51 -5.37 -9.29
C PRO A 349 23.29 -6.29 -9.45
N PRO A 350 22.13 -5.88 -8.91
CA PRO A 350 20.91 -6.68 -8.80
C PRO A 350 20.18 -6.82 -10.14
N ILE A 351 20.82 -7.53 -11.06
CA ILE A 351 20.36 -7.76 -12.41
C ILE A 351 19.96 -9.23 -12.52
N HIS A 352 18.82 -9.51 -13.17
CA HIS A 352 18.29 -10.86 -13.32
C HIS A 352 19.32 -11.83 -13.91
N GLU A 353 20.09 -11.41 -14.92
CA GLU A 353 21.15 -12.24 -15.51
C GLU A 353 22.26 -12.60 -14.51
N ASN A 354 22.67 -11.67 -13.65
CA ASN A 354 23.66 -11.93 -12.60
C ASN A 354 23.10 -12.91 -11.56
N ARG A 355 21.83 -12.76 -11.19
CA ARG A 355 21.12 -13.69 -10.30
C ARG A 355 21.01 -15.09 -10.90
N GLU A 356 20.81 -15.23 -12.22
CA GLU A 356 20.82 -16.53 -12.90
C GLU A 356 22.21 -17.14 -13.02
N ILE A 357 23.28 -16.34 -13.12
CA ILE A 357 24.66 -16.84 -13.01
C ILE A 357 24.88 -17.45 -11.62
N MET A 358 24.52 -16.73 -10.56
CA MET A 358 24.68 -17.21 -9.18
C MET A 358 23.89 -18.50 -8.91
N LYS A 359 22.66 -18.58 -9.43
CA LYS A 359 21.89 -19.82 -9.40
C LYS A 359 22.58 -20.95 -10.15
N GLY A 360 23.11 -20.68 -11.34
CA GLY A 360 23.86 -21.67 -12.11
C GLY A 360 25.08 -22.21 -11.36
N ILE A 361 25.81 -21.34 -10.65
CA ILE A 361 26.94 -21.73 -9.80
C ILE A 361 26.48 -22.65 -8.67
N ILE A 362 25.44 -22.26 -7.91
CA ILE A 362 24.90 -23.08 -6.81
C ILE A 362 24.41 -24.44 -7.31
N TYR A 363 23.78 -24.48 -8.48
CA TYR A 363 23.20 -25.69 -9.08
C TYR A 363 24.20 -26.55 -9.87
N ASN A 364 25.47 -26.15 -9.94
CA ASN A 364 26.45 -26.89 -10.71
C ASN A 364 26.90 -28.16 -9.95
N PRO A 365 26.69 -29.38 -10.51
CA PRO A 365 27.00 -30.62 -9.80
C PRO A 365 28.48 -30.78 -9.44
N GLN A 366 29.38 -30.26 -10.27
CA GLN A 366 30.82 -30.38 -10.02
C GLN A 366 31.25 -29.47 -8.86
N LEU A 367 30.79 -28.22 -8.86
CA LEU A 367 31.07 -27.31 -7.75
C LEU A 367 30.50 -27.84 -6.43
N GLN A 368 29.33 -28.48 -6.44
CA GLN A 368 28.76 -29.13 -5.26
C GLN A 368 29.61 -30.31 -4.75
N ARG A 369 30.24 -31.08 -5.64
CA ARG A 369 31.13 -32.19 -5.24
C ARG A 369 32.43 -31.69 -4.64
N GLN A 370 32.97 -30.60 -5.18
CA GLN A 370 34.26 -30.04 -4.77
C GLN A 370 34.15 -29.13 -3.54
N HIS A 371 33.00 -28.47 -3.35
CA HIS A 371 32.81 -27.46 -2.31
C HIS A 371 31.58 -27.78 -1.45
N SER A 372 31.84 -28.24 -0.22
CA SER A 372 30.80 -28.68 0.72
C SER A 372 29.82 -27.57 1.13
N ASP A 373 30.26 -26.32 1.15
CA ASP A 373 29.44 -25.16 1.48
C ASP A 373 28.54 -24.73 0.29
N ILE A 374 29.01 -24.83 -0.97
CA ILE A 374 28.11 -24.68 -2.14
C ILE A 374 27.04 -25.77 -2.11
N LYS A 375 27.44 -27.01 -1.78
CA LYS A 375 26.50 -28.11 -1.61
C LYS A 375 25.50 -27.84 -0.48
N ALA A 376 25.94 -27.30 0.66
CA ALA A 376 25.05 -26.94 1.76
C ALA A 376 24.01 -25.89 1.36
N VAL A 377 24.41 -24.84 0.63
CA VAL A 377 23.48 -23.83 0.08
C VAL A 377 22.49 -24.48 -0.89
N TRP A 378 22.98 -25.35 -1.77
CA TRP A 378 22.12 -26.08 -2.72
C TRP A 378 21.14 -27.01 -2.01
N ASP A 379 21.59 -27.79 -1.02
CA ASP A 379 20.74 -28.70 -0.24
C ASP A 379 19.64 -27.93 0.48
N LEU A 380 19.98 -26.81 1.10
CA LEU A 380 19.01 -25.92 1.76
C LEU A 380 18.00 -25.36 0.75
N HIS A 381 18.46 -24.81 -0.36
CA HIS A 381 17.58 -24.21 -1.35
C HIS A 381 16.72 -25.26 -2.07
N TYR A 382 17.32 -26.32 -2.62
CA TYR A 382 16.66 -27.30 -3.47
C TYR A 382 15.80 -28.30 -2.69
N ASN A 383 16.35 -28.94 -1.64
CA ASN A 383 15.67 -30.05 -0.95
C ASN A 383 14.68 -29.57 0.12
N ARG A 384 14.79 -28.31 0.57
CA ARG A 384 13.97 -27.76 1.66
C ARG A 384 13.10 -26.59 1.22
N LEU A 385 13.69 -25.50 0.72
CA LEU A 385 12.91 -24.27 0.43
C LEU A 385 12.11 -24.37 -0.87
N ARG A 386 12.72 -24.85 -1.96
CA ARG A 386 12.09 -24.93 -3.29
C ARG A 386 10.83 -25.79 -3.27
N ASP A 387 10.85 -26.92 -2.58
CA ASP A 387 9.68 -27.78 -2.44
C ASP A 387 8.54 -27.09 -1.70
N LYS A 388 8.83 -26.41 -0.57
CA LYS A 388 7.83 -25.63 0.18
C LYS A 388 7.26 -24.50 -0.69
N ARG A 389 8.12 -23.70 -1.31
CA ARG A 389 7.74 -22.58 -2.18
C ARG A 389 6.93 -23.04 -3.39
N ASN A 390 7.31 -24.14 -4.05
CA ASN A 390 6.59 -24.62 -5.24
C ASN A 390 5.18 -25.12 -4.89
N LYS A 391 5.02 -25.84 -3.77
CA LYS A 391 3.70 -26.28 -3.32
C LYS A 391 2.78 -25.09 -3.03
N ILE A 392 3.32 -24.09 -2.33
CA ILE A 392 2.62 -22.81 -2.07
C ILE A 392 2.22 -22.15 -3.39
N ALA A 393 3.18 -21.94 -4.31
CA ALA A 393 2.96 -21.17 -5.51
C ALA A 393 2.04 -21.86 -6.54
N HIS A 394 2.06 -23.19 -6.59
CA HIS A 394 1.23 -23.96 -7.52
C HIS A 394 -0.10 -24.41 -6.92
N ALA A 395 -0.34 -24.17 -5.63
CA ALA A 395 -1.50 -24.69 -4.90
C ALA A 395 -1.74 -26.18 -5.20
N ASP A 396 -0.67 -26.97 -5.16
CA ASP A 396 -0.68 -28.36 -5.63
C ASP A 396 -1.57 -29.25 -4.75
N VAL A 397 -2.70 -29.69 -5.28
CA VAL A 397 -3.68 -30.57 -4.62
C VAL A 397 -3.33 -32.06 -4.71
N SER A 398 -2.30 -32.43 -5.48
CA SER A 398 -1.96 -33.83 -5.76
C SER A 398 -1.01 -34.47 -4.75
N LYS A 399 -0.37 -33.68 -3.87
CA LYS A 399 0.69 -34.15 -2.96
C LYS A 399 0.59 -33.53 -1.56
N GLY A 400 0.75 -34.36 -0.53
CA GLY A 400 0.88 -33.90 0.86
C GLY A 400 2.10 -33.00 1.09
N GLY A 401 1.99 -32.00 1.98
CA GLY A 401 3.04 -31.04 2.32
C GLY A 401 4.10 -31.57 3.31
N LYS A 402 5.32 -31.00 3.27
CA LYS A 402 6.22 -31.05 4.44
C LYS A 402 5.79 -29.92 5.39
N GLY A 403 5.96 -30.09 6.70
CA GLY A 403 5.68 -29.04 7.68
C GLY A 403 6.41 -27.73 7.38
N LEU A 404 5.78 -26.60 7.72
CA LEU A 404 6.39 -25.28 7.66
C LEU A 404 7.08 -25.00 9.00
N ASP A 405 8.30 -24.46 8.93
CA ASP A 405 9.06 -24.03 10.10
C ASP A 405 9.79 -22.73 9.73
N PRO A 406 9.05 -21.62 9.62
CA PRO A 406 9.55 -20.40 8.99
C PRO A 406 10.72 -19.77 9.74
N GLU A 407 10.70 -19.82 11.07
CA GLU A 407 11.76 -19.26 11.91
C GLU A 407 13.05 -20.04 11.75
N LYS A 408 12.98 -21.37 11.84
CA LYS A 408 14.15 -22.23 11.60
C LYS A 408 14.66 -22.10 10.18
N ASP A 409 13.77 -22.10 9.18
CA ASP A 409 14.15 -21.94 7.77
C ASP A 409 14.86 -20.61 7.51
N LEU A 410 14.36 -19.50 8.09
CA LEU A 410 14.99 -18.18 8.00
C LEU A 410 16.39 -18.17 8.63
N ASN A 411 16.51 -18.69 9.86
CA ASN A 411 17.76 -18.75 10.59
C ASN A 411 18.81 -19.64 9.88
N ASP A 412 18.37 -20.78 9.35
CA ASP A 412 19.25 -21.69 8.61
C ASP A 412 19.76 -21.04 7.30
N VAL A 413 18.93 -20.25 6.60
CA VAL A 413 19.37 -19.50 5.42
C VAL A 413 20.43 -18.47 5.78
N ILE A 414 20.19 -17.67 6.83
CA ILE A 414 21.14 -16.66 7.28
C ILE A 414 22.47 -17.34 7.65
N LYS A 415 22.41 -18.39 8.48
CA LYS A 415 23.59 -19.12 8.94
C LYS A 415 24.38 -19.75 7.80
N VAL A 416 23.72 -20.49 6.90
CA VAL A 416 24.40 -21.17 5.78
C VAL A 416 25.06 -20.16 4.84
N LEU A 417 24.46 -18.98 4.65
CA LEU A 417 25.04 -17.92 3.83
C LEU A 417 26.19 -17.18 4.52
N GLU A 418 26.17 -17.06 5.85
CA GLU A 418 27.27 -16.50 6.66
C GLU A 418 28.48 -17.44 6.71
N ASP A 419 28.24 -18.74 6.84
CA ASP A 419 29.28 -19.78 6.88
C ASP A 419 29.91 -20.07 5.50
N MET A 420 29.36 -19.51 4.42
CA MET A 420 29.81 -19.78 3.06
C MET A 420 31.20 -19.17 2.80
N LYS A 421 32.13 -19.98 2.27
CA LYS A 421 33.47 -19.51 1.91
C LYS A 421 33.38 -18.64 0.65
N ILE A 422 33.92 -17.43 0.71
CA ILE A 422 34.03 -16.54 -0.45
C ILE A 422 35.19 -17.01 -1.33
N ARG A 423 34.91 -17.40 -2.57
CA ARG A 423 35.90 -17.84 -3.55
C ARG A 423 36.16 -16.74 -4.57
N ASN A 424 37.33 -16.76 -5.20
CA ASN A 424 37.59 -15.92 -6.36
C ASN A 424 36.80 -16.44 -7.57
N MET A 425 36.09 -15.54 -8.26
CA MET A 425 35.31 -15.88 -9.44
C MET A 425 36.19 -16.48 -10.57
N ASP A 426 37.45 -16.07 -10.68
CA ASP A 426 38.38 -16.63 -11.68
C ASP A 426 38.71 -18.10 -11.41
N ASP A 427 38.73 -18.54 -10.16
CA ASP A 427 39.02 -19.95 -9.83
C ASP A 427 37.81 -20.84 -10.11
N ILE A 428 36.60 -20.35 -9.79
CA ILE A 428 35.36 -21.01 -10.20
C ILE A 428 35.29 -21.13 -11.73
N ILE A 429 35.67 -20.10 -12.48
CA ILE A 429 35.69 -20.17 -13.96
C ILE A 429 36.64 -21.26 -14.44
N LYS A 430 37.84 -21.38 -13.85
CA LYS A 430 38.79 -22.45 -14.21
C LYS A 430 38.21 -23.84 -13.94
N GLU A 431 37.61 -24.05 -12.77
CA GLU A 431 36.98 -25.33 -12.41
C GLU A 431 35.84 -25.70 -13.39
N LEU A 432 35.00 -24.72 -13.74
CA LEU A 432 33.92 -24.91 -14.70
C LEU A 432 34.44 -25.21 -16.11
N LEU A 433 35.48 -24.49 -16.59
CA LEU A 433 36.10 -24.74 -17.90
C LEU A 433 36.70 -26.14 -17.99
N ASN A 434 37.33 -26.62 -16.91
CA ASN A 434 37.94 -27.95 -16.86
C ASN A 434 36.92 -29.09 -16.86
N THR A 435 35.66 -28.82 -16.53
CA THR A 435 34.62 -29.85 -16.36
C THR A 435 33.49 -29.73 -17.38
N CYS A 436 33.61 -28.80 -18.32
CA CYS A 436 32.56 -28.46 -19.27
C CYS A 436 32.39 -29.46 -20.43
N GLU A 437 33.37 -30.33 -20.69
CA GLU A 437 33.53 -31.04 -21.97
C GLU A 437 32.33 -31.90 -22.42
N ASN A 438 31.32 -32.16 -21.58
CA ASN A 438 30.06 -32.77 -22.00
C ASN A 438 28.81 -32.26 -21.24
N ASP A 439 28.87 -31.08 -20.59
CA ASP A 439 27.73 -30.52 -19.84
C ASP A 439 27.20 -29.22 -20.46
N LYS A 440 26.07 -29.35 -21.17
CA LYS A 440 25.36 -28.23 -21.81
C LYS A 440 24.96 -27.13 -20.83
N LYS A 441 24.62 -27.45 -19.58
CA LYS A 441 24.23 -26.45 -18.57
C LYS A 441 25.44 -25.65 -18.10
N THR A 442 26.56 -26.34 -17.86
CA THR A 442 27.84 -25.69 -17.53
C THR A 442 28.33 -24.81 -18.68
N PHE A 443 28.21 -25.28 -19.92
CA PHE A 443 28.55 -24.50 -21.11
C PHE A 443 27.72 -23.21 -21.22
N ALA A 444 26.40 -23.30 -21.08
CA ALA A 444 25.52 -22.14 -21.09
C ALA A 444 25.80 -21.17 -19.93
N LEU A 445 26.16 -21.68 -18.74
CA LEU A 445 26.57 -20.88 -17.60
C LEU A 445 27.86 -20.12 -17.90
N LEU A 446 28.87 -20.77 -18.47
CA LEU A 446 30.14 -20.14 -18.86
C LEU A 446 29.93 -19.00 -19.86
N ILE A 447 29.05 -19.17 -20.86
CA ILE A 447 28.68 -18.10 -21.79
C ILE A 447 28.10 -16.89 -21.03
N LYS A 448 27.19 -17.12 -20.07
CA LYS A 448 26.62 -16.04 -19.25
C LYS A 448 27.69 -15.34 -18.41
N ILE A 449 28.59 -16.09 -17.80
CA ILE A 449 29.71 -15.55 -17.02
C ILE A 449 30.64 -14.72 -17.90
N LEU A 450 30.99 -15.21 -19.09
CA LEU A 450 31.83 -14.48 -20.05
C LEU A 450 31.20 -13.14 -20.44
N LYS A 451 29.91 -13.16 -20.81
CA LYS A 451 29.16 -11.94 -21.17
C LYS A 451 29.12 -10.95 -20.00
N SER A 452 28.89 -11.43 -18.78
CA SER A 452 28.93 -10.61 -17.56
C SER A 452 30.32 -10.00 -17.31
N LYS A 453 31.40 -10.78 -17.45
CA LYS A 453 32.79 -10.32 -17.37
C LYS A 453 33.12 -9.26 -18.42
N ILE A 454 32.65 -9.40 -19.65
CA ILE A 454 32.84 -8.40 -20.71
C ILE A 454 32.13 -7.09 -20.36
N VAL A 455 30.88 -7.15 -19.88
CA VAL A 455 30.16 -5.95 -19.44
C VAL A 455 30.91 -5.24 -18.31
N LYS A 456 31.33 -5.99 -17.28
CA LYS A 456 32.11 -5.45 -16.16
C LYS A 456 33.43 -4.83 -16.63
N LYS A 457 34.14 -5.48 -17.54
CA LYS A 457 35.39 -4.98 -18.14
C LYS A 457 35.20 -3.63 -18.83
N VAL A 458 34.09 -3.47 -19.56
CA VAL A 458 33.75 -2.22 -20.23
C VAL A 458 33.31 -1.15 -19.23
N ILE A 459 32.55 -1.49 -18.20
CA ILE A 459 32.21 -0.56 -17.10
C ILE A 459 33.48 -0.01 -16.46
N ASP A 460 34.41 -0.88 -16.08
CA ASP A 460 35.65 -0.46 -15.42
C ASP A 460 36.54 0.36 -16.36
N ALA A 461 36.62 0.00 -17.65
CA ALA A 461 37.37 0.75 -18.65
C ALA A 461 36.87 2.19 -18.85
N TYR A 462 35.55 2.37 -18.91
CA TYR A 462 34.92 3.69 -19.03
C TYR A 462 34.71 4.36 -17.67
N ASN A 463 35.14 3.74 -16.57
CA ASN A 463 34.93 4.19 -15.20
C ASN A 463 33.44 4.45 -14.89
N LEU A 464 32.50 3.71 -15.50
CA LEU A 464 31.07 3.88 -15.24
C LEU A 464 30.72 3.38 -13.84
N ASN A 465 29.56 3.79 -13.32
CA ASN A 465 29.06 3.28 -12.05
C ASN A 465 28.74 1.79 -12.18
N ASP A 466 28.99 1.00 -11.14
CA ASP A 466 28.70 -0.43 -11.13
C ASP A 466 27.25 -0.72 -10.67
N ASP A 467 26.29 -0.25 -11.47
CA ASP A 467 24.85 -0.31 -11.17
C ASP A 467 24.03 -0.90 -12.33
N GLU A 468 22.76 -1.26 -12.05
CA GLU A 468 21.82 -1.84 -13.03
C GLU A 468 21.73 -1.00 -14.32
N ASN A 469 21.76 0.32 -14.20
CA ASN A 469 21.56 1.22 -15.33
C ASN A 469 22.78 1.26 -16.25
N SER A 470 23.98 1.33 -15.68
CA SER A 470 25.23 1.31 -16.43
C SER A 470 25.45 -0.04 -17.11
N TRP A 471 25.13 -1.14 -16.44
CA TRP A 471 25.14 -2.47 -17.05
C TRP A 471 24.17 -2.58 -18.22
N ASN A 472 22.93 -2.14 -18.06
CA ASN A 472 21.94 -2.14 -19.14
C ASN A 472 22.36 -1.23 -20.29
N PHE A 473 22.93 -0.05 -20.00
CA PHE A 473 23.46 0.85 -21.03
C PHE A 473 24.57 0.18 -21.84
N VAL A 474 25.58 -0.38 -21.15
CA VAL A 474 26.73 -1.04 -21.78
C VAL A 474 26.27 -2.22 -22.62
N LYS A 475 25.46 -3.12 -22.05
CA LYS A 475 24.93 -4.32 -22.71
C LYS A 475 24.14 -3.97 -23.98
N CYS A 476 23.18 -3.05 -23.87
CA CYS A 476 22.21 -2.82 -24.93
C CYS A 476 22.67 -1.79 -25.97
N ASN A 477 23.69 -0.97 -25.67
CA ASN A 477 24.12 0.11 -26.56
C ASN A 477 25.62 0.03 -26.88
N LEU A 478 26.49 -0.01 -25.87
CA LEU A 478 27.93 0.08 -26.09
C LEU A 478 28.50 -1.20 -26.71
N LEU A 479 28.02 -2.37 -26.24
CA LEU A 479 28.35 -3.70 -26.74
C LEU A 479 27.41 -4.20 -27.84
N HIS A 480 26.49 -3.35 -28.32
CA HIS A 480 25.60 -3.72 -29.40
C HIS A 480 26.38 -3.95 -30.70
N LYS A 481 26.04 -5.00 -31.45
CA LYS A 481 26.73 -5.37 -32.71
C LYS A 481 26.80 -4.26 -33.76
N GLU A 482 25.85 -3.33 -33.74
CA GLU A 482 25.79 -2.20 -34.67
C GLU A 482 26.48 -0.93 -34.14
N ASN A 483 27.05 -0.97 -32.93
CA ASN A 483 27.74 0.18 -32.39
C ASN A 483 29.07 0.39 -33.12
N ARG A 484 29.23 1.57 -33.71
CA ARG A 484 30.43 1.90 -34.48
C ARG A 484 31.56 2.27 -33.51
N CYS A 485 32.66 1.55 -33.57
CA CYS A 485 33.89 1.83 -32.84
C CYS A 485 35.10 1.85 -33.77
N SER A 486 36.11 2.62 -33.38
CA SER A 486 37.43 2.74 -34.00
C SER A 486 38.51 1.97 -33.24
N ASN A 487 38.32 1.75 -31.94
CA ASN A 487 39.24 0.98 -31.09
C ASN A 487 39.09 -0.53 -31.36
N GLU A 488 40.17 -1.17 -31.76
CA GLU A 488 40.20 -2.61 -32.09
C GLU A 488 39.96 -3.51 -30.87
N ASN A 489 40.40 -3.13 -29.66
CA ASN A 489 40.12 -3.92 -28.45
C ASN A 489 38.64 -3.88 -28.09
N LEU A 490 37.99 -2.71 -28.19
CA LEU A 490 36.54 -2.61 -27.98
C LEU A 490 35.78 -3.41 -29.05
N LYS A 491 36.21 -3.34 -30.31
CA LYS A 491 35.63 -4.12 -31.41
C LYS A 491 35.71 -5.62 -31.15
N LYS A 492 36.85 -6.11 -30.65
CA LYS A 492 37.01 -7.50 -30.21
C LYS A 492 36.04 -7.85 -29.08
N LEU A 493 35.90 -7.00 -28.05
CA LEU A 493 34.93 -7.23 -26.98
C LEU A 493 33.48 -7.27 -27.48
N ILE A 494 33.10 -6.39 -28.41
CA ILE A 494 31.78 -6.42 -29.07
C ILE A 494 31.59 -7.77 -29.79
N ASN A 495 32.59 -8.23 -30.53
CA ASN A 495 32.52 -9.50 -31.24
C ASN A 495 32.39 -10.68 -30.27
N LEU A 496 33.21 -10.76 -29.22
CA LEU A 496 33.13 -11.81 -28.20
C LEU A 496 31.76 -11.79 -27.48
N PHE A 497 31.24 -10.61 -27.16
CA PHE A 497 29.95 -10.47 -26.49
C PHE A 497 28.77 -10.99 -27.34
N ASN A 498 28.82 -10.78 -28.65
CA ASN A 498 27.77 -11.16 -29.60
C ASN A 498 28.03 -12.52 -30.28
N LYS A 499 29.17 -13.18 -30.02
CA LYS A 499 29.53 -14.47 -30.60
C LYS A 499 28.61 -15.59 -30.09
N GLU A 500 28.26 -16.50 -30.99
CA GLU A 500 27.70 -17.81 -30.66
C GLU A 500 28.86 -18.79 -30.48
N TYR A 501 29.02 -19.31 -29.26
CA TYR A 501 30.08 -20.24 -28.91
C TYR A 501 29.61 -21.68 -29.14
N SER A 502 30.48 -22.47 -29.77
CA SER A 502 30.19 -23.83 -30.24
C SER A 502 30.94 -24.91 -29.45
N CYS A 503 32.11 -24.59 -28.89
CA CYS A 503 32.91 -25.50 -28.08
C CYS A 503 33.61 -24.81 -26.90
N VAL A 504 34.13 -25.61 -25.96
CA VAL A 504 34.75 -25.11 -24.72
C VAL A 504 36.05 -24.38 -25.00
N ASP A 505 36.81 -24.77 -26.02
CA ASP A 505 38.09 -24.15 -26.34
C ASP A 505 37.91 -22.70 -26.80
N GLU A 506 36.86 -22.41 -27.58
CA GLU A 506 36.50 -21.02 -27.92
C GLU A 506 36.19 -20.17 -26.67
N LEU A 507 35.61 -20.77 -25.62
CA LEU A 507 35.38 -20.07 -24.36
C LEU A 507 36.68 -19.85 -23.59
N LYS A 508 37.56 -20.87 -23.52
CA LYS A 508 38.89 -20.74 -22.88
C LYS A 508 39.67 -19.59 -23.51
N GLU A 509 39.71 -19.53 -24.84
CA GLU A 509 40.33 -18.44 -25.59
C GLU A 509 39.70 -17.09 -25.26
N ALA A 510 38.36 -16.98 -25.33
CA ALA A 510 37.67 -15.73 -25.05
C ALA A 510 37.89 -15.22 -23.62
N PHE A 511 37.90 -16.11 -22.61
CA PHE A 511 38.22 -15.73 -21.24
C PHE A 511 39.66 -15.22 -21.11
N GLN A 512 40.62 -15.86 -21.77
CA GLN A 512 42.02 -15.40 -21.79
C GLN A 512 42.16 -14.05 -22.48
N GLU A 513 41.48 -13.84 -23.61
CA GLU A 513 41.50 -12.57 -24.33
C GLU A 513 40.97 -11.43 -23.47
N VAL A 514 39.79 -11.59 -22.86
CA VAL A 514 39.19 -10.58 -21.97
C VAL A 514 40.10 -10.28 -20.78
N LYS A 515 40.79 -11.29 -20.25
CA LYS A 515 41.72 -11.14 -19.12
C LYS A 515 42.99 -10.37 -19.49
N ARG A 516 43.54 -10.58 -20.70
CA ARG A 516 44.78 -9.93 -21.18
C ARG A 516 44.59 -8.44 -21.50
N MET A 517 43.41 -8.02 -21.93
CA MET A 517 43.14 -6.61 -22.28
C MET A 517 43.27 -5.71 -21.04
N ARG A 518 44.02 -4.61 -21.13
CA ARG A 518 44.04 -3.59 -20.06
C ARG A 518 42.86 -2.64 -20.23
N ASN A 519 42.34 -2.14 -19.10
CA ASN A 519 41.15 -1.28 -19.09
C ASN A 519 41.37 0.03 -19.89
N GLU A 520 42.57 0.60 -19.79
CA GLU A 520 42.97 1.82 -20.49
C GLU A 520 42.99 1.68 -22.03
N ASP A 521 43.16 0.46 -22.54
CA ASP A 521 43.29 0.19 -23.98
C ASP A 521 41.92 -0.03 -24.66
N ILE A 522 40.81 0.03 -23.93
CA ILE A 522 39.45 -0.27 -24.44
C ILE A 522 38.66 0.98 -24.80
N VAL A 523 38.99 2.13 -24.19
CA VAL A 523 38.15 3.34 -24.28
C VAL A 523 38.07 3.87 -25.71
N ASP A 524 36.83 4.08 -26.20
CA ASP A 524 36.50 4.69 -27.48
C ASP A 524 35.36 5.70 -27.29
N LEU A 525 35.71 6.99 -27.38
CA LEU A 525 34.75 8.07 -27.14
C LEU A 525 33.71 8.19 -28.25
N TYR A 526 34.02 7.77 -29.48
CA TYR A 526 33.08 7.77 -30.58
C TYR A 526 32.02 6.68 -30.38
N ALA A 527 32.44 5.49 -29.95
CA ALA A 527 31.53 4.40 -29.58
C ALA A 527 30.63 4.79 -28.40
N LEU A 528 31.21 5.42 -27.35
CA LEU A 528 30.46 5.91 -26.20
C LEU A 528 29.42 6.94 -26.60
N GLN A 529 29.81 7.91 -27.43
CA GLN A 529 28.90 8.94 -27.89
C GLN A 529 27.75 8.34 -28.69
N ASN A 530 28.03 7.46 -29.65
CA ASN A 530 27.01 6.83 -30.47
C ASN A 530 26.01 6.05 -29.60
N ALA A 531 26.52 5.22 -28.68
CA ALA A 531 25.72 4.50 -27.69
C ALA A 531 24.85 5.45 -26.86
N LEU A 532 25.42 6.57 -26.38
CA LEU A 532 24.70 7.56 -25.58
C LEU A 532 23.54 8.19 -26.36
N ILE A 533 23.71 8.50 -27.65
CA ILE A 533 22.60 9.07 -28.45
C ILE A 533 21.45 8.08 -28.59
N HIS A 534 21.76 6.81 -28.82
CA HIS A 534 20.74 5.77 -28.89
C HIS A 534 19.98 5.63 -27.56
N TYR A 535 20.71 5.62 -26.44
CA TYR A 535 20.13 5.57 -25.10
C TYR A 535 19.23 6.78 -24.79
N ILE A 536 19.71 7.99 -25.07
CA ILE A 536 18.96 9.24 -24.92
C ILE A 536 17.66 9.19 -25.73
N ALA A 537 17.76 8.84 -27.02
CA ALA A 537 16.60 8.80 -27.91
C ALA A 537 15.55 7.79 -27.43
N PHE A 538 15.99 6.63 -26.95
CA PHE A 538 15.12 5.63 -26.34
C PHE A 538 14.40 6.16 -25.09
N LYS A 539 15.15 6.74 -24.13
CA LYS A 539 14.59 7.25 -22.87
C LYS A 539 13.61 8.40 -23.08
N LEU A 540 13.94 9.36 -23.94
CA LEU A 540 13.04 10.46 -24.27
C LEU A 540 11.81 9.99 -25.05
N SER A 541 11.96 9.04 -25.99
CA SER A 541 10.79 8.45 -26.68
C SER A 541 9.81 7.83 -25.69
N LYS A 542 10.32 7.11 -24.68
CA LYS A 542 9.50 6.54 -23.60
C LYS A 542 8.82 7.63 -22.76
N ALA A 543 9.55 8.67 -22.37
CA ALA A 543 9.00 9.80 -21.60
C ALA A 543 7.84 10.50 -22.34
N TYR A 544 7.98 10.68 -23.66
CA TYR A 544 6.94 11.25 -24.52
C TYR A 544 5.88 10.24 -25.00
N LYS A 545 6.00 8.95 -24.65
CA LYS A 545 5.12 7.85 -25.10
C LYS A 545 5.02 7.72 -26.63
N ILE A 546 6.15 7.83 -27.33
CA ILE A 546 6.25 7.70 -28.80
C ILE A 546 7.16 6.55 -29.22
N ARG A 547 7.04 6.11 -30.47
CA ARG A 547 7.95 5.11 -31.06
C ARG A 547 9.33 5.72 -31.28
N ASN A 548 10.38 5.02 -30.85
CA ASN A 548 11.76 5.41 -31.09
C ASN A 548 12.13 5.14 -32.56
N ASN A 549 12.55 6.17 -33.30
CA ASN A 549 12.97 6.05 -34.69
C ASN A 549 14.13 7.02 -35.02
N ALA A 550 14.68 6.91 -36.24
CA ALA A 550 15.80 7.73 -36.68
C ALA A 550 15.49 9.24 -36.74
N GLU A 551 14.23 9.62 -36.96
CA GLU A 551 13.79 11.02 -36.99
C GLU A 551 13.81 11.62 -35.57
N TYR A 552 13.18 10.95 -34.61
CA TYR A 552 13.18 11.39 -33.21
C TYR A 552 14.57 11.40 -32.59
N LYS A 553 15.46 10.49 -33.00
CA LYS A 553 16.89 10.56 -32.62
C LYS A 553 17.52 11.91 -33.02
N LYS A 554 17.23 12.42 -34.23
CA LYS A 554 17.72 13.73 -34.70
C LYS A 554 17.06 14.88 -33.94
N ILE A 555 15.75 14.79 -33.70
CA ILE A 555 14.99 15.80 -32.95
C ILE A 555 15.50 15.93 -31.53
N PHE A 556 15.67 14.82 -30.80
CA PHE A 556 16.14 14.84 -29.41
C PHE A 556 17.59 15.28 -29.29
N LYS A 557 18.45 14.88 -30.24
CA LYS A 557 19.82 15.41 -30.32
C LYS A 557 19.82 16.93 -30.46
N TRP A 558 18.95 17.48 -31.32
CA TRP A 558 18.81 18.94 -31.47
C TRP A 558 18.21 19.59 -30.22
N MET A 559 17.19 18.97 -29.62
CA MET A 559 16.54 19.46 -28.41
C MET A 559 17.54 19.64 -27.27
N LEU A 560 18.42 18.64 -27.05
CA LEU A 560 19.47 18.72 -26.04
C LEU A 560 20.56 19.77 -26.33
N LEU A 561 20.60 20.36 -27.52
CA LEU A 561 21.47 21.49 -27.84
C LEU A 561 20.73 22.84 -27.79
N ASN A 562 19.41 22.83 -27.61
CA ASN A 562 18.60 24.04 -27.54
C ASN A 562 18.42 24.51 -26.09
N LYS A 563 19.29 25.43 -25.67
CA LYS A 563 19.29 26.01 -24.30
C LYS A 563 17.92 26.57 -23.89
N SER A 564 17.23 27.28 -24.80
CA SER A 564 15.93 27.92 -24.50
C SER A 564 14.80 26.92 -24.19
N LEU A 565 14.83 25.73 -24.81
CA LEU A 565 13.88 24.68 -24.50
C LEU A 565 14.27 23.95 -23.22
N CYS A 566 15.55 23.65 -23.05
CA CYS A 566 16.04 22.89 -21.91
C CYS A 566 15.88 23.63 -20.57
N GLN A 567 16.03 24.95 -20.53
CA GLN A 567 15.84 25.77 -19.31
C GLN A 567 14.42 25.71 -18.72
N LYS A 568 13.44 25.22 -19.48
CA LYS A 568 12.05 25.09 -18.99
C LYS A 568 11.85 23.89 -18.06
N ASN A 569 12.82 22.99 -17.96
CA ASN A 569 12.76 21.83 -17.07
C ASN A 569 14.14 21.57 -16.46
N PRO A 570 14.26 21.47 -15.11
CA PRO A 570 15.56 21.32 -14.44
C PRO A 570 16.38 20.12 -14.91
N ILE A 571 15.72 18.99 -15.24
CA ILE A 571 16.41 17.78 -15.73
C ILE A 571 16.92 18.03 -17.15
N LEU A 572 16.11 18.61 -18.03
CA LEU A 572 16.54 18.94 -19.39
C LEU A 572 17.66 19.97 -19.42
N GLU A 573 17.66 20.94 -18.50
CA GLU A 573 18.74 21.92 -18.36
C GLU A 573 20.06 21.23 -18.01
N GLU A 574 20.04 20.33 -17.03
CA GLU A 574 21.24 19.59 -16.64
C GLU A 574 21.71 18.62 -17.74
N LEU A 575 20.78 17.96 -18.44
CA LEU A 575 21.08 17.16 -19.61
C LEU A 575 21.72 17.99 -20.72
N ASN A 576 21.24 19.21 -20.98
CA ASN A 576 21.81 20.12 -21.97
C ASN A 576 23.27 20.48 -21.64
N LYS A 577 23.57 20.85 -20.39
CA LYS A 577 24.94 21.18 -19.96
C LYS A 577 25.90 20.03 -20.24
N ASN A 578 25.56 18.83 -19.78
CA ASN A 578 26.40 17.64 -19.96
C ASN A 578 26.50 17.25 -21.44
N TYR A 579 25.40 17.32 -22.20
CA TYR A 579 25.40 17.00 -23.62
C TYR A 579 26.24 17.99 -24.45
N PHE A 580 26.23 19.27 -24.07
CA PHE A 580 27.03 20.30 -24.73
C PHE A 580 28.53 20.09 -24.52
N ILE A 581 28.98 19.64 -23.34
CA ILE A 581 30.38 19.25 -23.08
C ILE A 581 30.82 18.17 -24.08
N ILE A 582 29.99 17.12 -24.24
CA ILE A 582 30.26 16.04 -25.19
C ILE A 582 30.29 16.55 -26.62
N PHE A 583 29.36 17.44 -26.99
CA PHE A 583 29.28 17.99 -28.34
C PHE A 583 30.49 18.88 -28.69
N LYS A 584 30.91 19.75 -27.76
CA LYS A 584 32.03 20.69 -27.94
C LYS A 584 33.36 19.95 -28.08
N ASN A 585 33.57 18.93 -27.25
CA ASN A 585 34.84 18.20 -27.19
C ASN A 585 34.90 16.98 -28.15
N MET A 586 33.93 16.81 -29.03
CA MET A 586 33.74 15.60 -29.85
C MET A 586 34.94 15.23 -30.74
N LYS A 587 35.74 16.21 -31.18
CA LYS A 587 36.94 16.01 -32.00
C LYS A 587 38.24 16.17 -31.22
N SER A 588 38.17 16.50 -29.93
CA SER A 588 39.34 16.74 -29.09
C SER A 588 40.06 15.42 -28.81
N GLN A 589 41.37 15.39 -29.00
CA GLN A 589 42.21 14.25 -28.59
C GLN A 589 42.88 14.47 -27.23
N ASN A 590 42.69 15.63 -26.60
CA ASN A 590 43.29 15.97 -25.31
C ASN A 590 42.76 15.03 -24.19
N PRO A 591 43.65 14.38 -23.40
CA PRO A 591 43.28 13.57 -22.23
C PRO A 591 42.25 14.20 -21.28
N ASP A 592 42.34 15.51 -21.01
CA ASP A 592 41.40 16.17 -20.10
C ASP A 592 40.00 16.26 -20.69
N SER A 593 39.89 16.54 -21.99
CA SER A 593 38.61 16.49 -22.72
C SER A 593 38.00 15.08 -22.68
N LYS A 594 38.83 14.02 -22.70
CA LYS A 594 38.33 12.64 -22.58
C LYS A 594 37.69 12.38 -21.21
N LYS A 595 38.33 12.83 -20.14
CA LYS A 595 37.81 12.72 -18.77
C LYS A 595 36.49 13.50 -18.62
N GLU A 596 36.42 14.70 -19.18
CA GLU A 596 35.19 15.51 -19.18
C GLU A 596 34.04 14.81 -19.92
N ILE A 597 34.29 14.23 -21.10
CA ILE A 597 33.28 13.50 -21.88
C ILE A 597 32.75 12.29 -21.10
N ILE A 598 33.64 11.53 -20.48
CA ILE A 598 33.26 10.37 -19.66
C ILE A 598 32.41 10.83 -18.47
N SER A 599 32.86 11.85 -17.73
CA SER A 599 32.12 12.41 -16.60
C SER A 599 30.73 12.91 -16.99
N ALA A 600 30.63 13.68 -18.07
CA ALA A 600 29.37 14.16 -18.62
C ALA A 600 28.44 13.02 -19.06
N SER A 601 29.01 11.94 -19.62
CA SER A 601 28.24 10.74 -20.02
C SER A 601 27.67 10.02 -18.80
N LYS A 602 28.44 9.88 -17.72
CA LYS A 602 27.94 9.31 -16.45
C LYS A 602 26.77 10.13 -15.90
N ASN A 603 26.91 11.46 -15.88
CA ASN A 603 25.84 12.35 -15.41
C ASN A 603 24.57 12.20 -16.24
N ILE A 604 24.69 12.10 -17.56
CA ILE A 604 23.54 11.86 -18.44
C ILE A 604 22.86 10.52 -18.12
N ILE A 605 23.63 9.44 -17.98
CA ILE A 605 23.10 8.11 -17.63
C ILE A 605 22.31 8.21 -16.31
N ASN A 606 22.90 8.85 -15.30
CA ASN A 606 22.28 9.04 -13.98
C ASN A 606 21.01 9.90 -14.02
N LEU A 607 20.99 10.97 -14.81
CA LEU A 607 19.81 11.84 -14.95
C LEU A 607 18.63 11.09 -15.59
N PHE A 608 18.88 10.23 -16.57
CA PHE A 608 17.86 9.39 -17.21
C PHE A 608 17.38 8.20 -16.35
N ASN A 609 17.91 8.06 -15.14
CA ASN A 609 17.45 7.10 -14.14
C ASN A 609 16.51 7.73 -13.10
N LYS A 610 16.39 9.06 -13.09
CA LYS A 610 15.34 9.77 -12.34
C LYS A 610 14.01 9.65 -13.08
N ASP A 611 12.90 9.96 -12.41
CA ASP A 611 11.63 10.13 -13.12
C ASP A 611 11.71 11.34 -14.05
N ILE A 612 11.60 11.06 -15.35
CA ILE A 612 11.62 12.03 -16.43
C ILE A 612 10.24 12.18 -17.09
N SER A 613 9.20 11.53 -16.53
CA SER A 613 7.85 11.53 -17.08
C SER A 613 7.23 12.94 -17.13
N ASN A 614 7.64 13.82 -16.21
CA ASN A 614 7.20 15.21 -16.13
C ASN A 614 7.84 16.12 -17.19
N ILE A 615 8.88 15.70 -17.90
CA ILE A 615 9.48 16.51 -18.98
C ILE A 615 8.42 16.96 -19.99
N LYS A 616 7.48 16.07 -20.35
CA LYS A 616 6.41 16.38 -21.31
C LYS A 616 5.41 17.43 -20.82
N MET A 617 5.31 17.65 -19.50
CA MET A 617 4.44 18.67 -18.92
C MET A 617 5.05 20.05 -19.08
N ASN A 618 6.35 20.19 -18.77
CA ASN A 618 7.07 21.47 -18.90
C ASN A 618 7.46 21.79 -20.36
N VAL A 619 7.77 20.76 -21.14
CA VAL A 619 8.22 20.87 -22.54
C VAL A 619 7.40 19.90 -23.40
N PRO A 620 6.20 20.29 -23.85
CA PRO A 620 5.35 19.43 -24.66
C PRO A 620 5.96 19.08 -26.03
N LEU A 621 5.73 17.87 -26.53
CA LEU A 621 6.33 17.36 -27.77
C LEU A 621 6.00 18.23 -29.00
N ASN A 622 4.77 18.74 -29.09
CA ASN A 622 4.35 19.63 -30.18
C ASN A 622 5.17 20.94 -30.23
N VAL A 623 5.59 21.46 -29.08
CA VAL A 623 6.47 22.64 -28.99
C VAL A 623 7.86 22.29 -29.53
N VAL A 624 8.40 21.12 -29.14
CA VAL A 624 9.69 20.62 -29.63
C VAL A 624 9.67 20.46 -31.16
N LEU A 625 8.64 19.82 -31.70
CA LEU A 625 8.49 19.57 -33.14
C LEU A 625 8.37 20.86 -33.95
N LYS A 626 7.54 21.83 -33.50
CA LYS A 626 7.42 23.13 -34.16
C LYS A 626 8.75 23.87 -34.20
N ALA A 627 9.48 23.87 -33.09
CA ALA A 627 10.77 24.55 -33.00
C ALA A 627 11.84 23.86 -33.86
N TYR A 628 11.86 22.52 -33.91
CA TYR A 628 12.76 21.76 -34.79
C TYR A 628 12.49 22.02 -36.27
N ASN A 629 11.22 22.06 -36.69
CA ASN A 629 10.86 22.33 -38.09
C ASN A 629 11.28 23.74 -38.54
N ARG A 630 11.14 24.76 -37.67
CA ARG A 630 11.67 26.10 -37.93
C ARG A 630 13.19 26.10 -38.12
N TYR A 631 13.91 25.40 -37.24
CA TYR A 631 15.36 25.23 -37.37
C TYR A 631 15.75 24.54 -38.68
N LYS A 632 15.04 23.47 -39.06
CA LYS A 632 15.29 22.72 -40.31
C LYS A 632 15.06 23.61 -41.54
N ASN A 633 13.98 24.39 -41.57
CA ASN A 633 13.67 25.31 -42.67
C ASN A 633 14.74 26.41 -42.79
N PHE A 634 15.15 27.02 -41.68
CA PHE A 634 16.24 28.01 -41.68
C PHE A 634 17.57 27.45 -42.19
N LYS A 635 17.90 26.21 -41.80
CA LYS A 635 19.12 25.54 -42.25
C LYS A 635 19.07 25.22 -43.75
N ASN A 636 17.91 24.80 -44.25
CA ASN A 636 17.71 24.53 -45.68
C ASN A 636 17.82 25.82 -46.52
N ILE A 637 17.31 26.96 -46.02
CA ILE A 637 17.45 28.26 -46.70
C ILE A 637 18.92 28.70 -46.75
N LYS A 638 19.70 28.53 -45.67
CA LYS A 638 21.14 28.85 -45.68
C LYS A 638 21.98 27.94 -46.58
N ASN A 639 21.58 26.69 -46.79
CA ASN A 639 22.31 25.76 -47.64
C ASN A 639 21.93 25.87 -49.13
N ASN A 640 20.77 26.43 -49.45
CA ASN A 640 20.29 26.64 -50.83
C ASN A 640 20.48 28.09 -51.33
N GLY A 641 21.03 28.98 -50.50
CA GLY A 641 21.34 30.37 -50.84
C GLY A 641 22.83 30.69 -50.75
N GLY A 642 23.67 29.76 -51.24
CA GLY A 642 25.10 29.96 -51.45
C GLY A 642 25.37 30.46 -52.86
#